data_AF-A0AAD7R1X1-F1
#
_entry.id   AF-A0AAD7R1X1-F1
#
_cell.length_a   1.000
_cell.length_b   1.000
_cell.length_c   1.000
_cell.angle_alpha   90.00
_cell.angle_beta   90.00
_cell.angle_gamma   90.00
#
_symmetry.space_group_name_H-M   'P 1'
#
loop_
_entity.id
_entity.type
_entity.pdbx_description
1 polymer ?
#
loop_
_entity_poly.entity_id
_entity_poly.type
_entity_poly.pdbx_seq_one_letter_code
_entity_poly.pdbx_strand_id
1 'polypeptide(L)'
;MDPADTISFHKALEVRGALLGQQSLALQELRKATHSLLAFVDRQFFGHWFRLPEGLSLPGVAGLPEGPTHPAATGLPEGSTPPAATGLPEGSTPPAAAGLPEGPTRPAATGLPEGSTPPAAAGLPEGPTRPAAAGLPEGWGAQASGRKMEKFSMSVNIAAQSGVTFILTHEELLTRKHGNYELMTRVKPKQLIQTFEIVVDIYEPQGIAFLDAHGTFISNELLLLLEKTVTDTKAHVSFSPTLDQQRTCPDCDGTLIDGDFFIKYDVNREKGIGSIQIVNGYFVHFFAPTDLTNVPKNVLFVIDISGSMYGTKIQQTREALLTILDDIHPDDYFGIVLFDDTIVRMKPSLSKATEQNVKEAKDYVRKIIAVGSTDINGGVLEAVKMIEQDTAEKKLPERSVSMVILLTDGQPNSGESRLDKIQENVQKAMGGNMTLFCLGFGYDVDYNFLDVMAKQNNGLARRIYTDSDAALQLHGFYSEVASPLLAEVNMHYPETAVNSLTNHHFKQLFNGSEIVVAGRLSDNDLDNFLVEVSAQGMEEDLSFKGQAHTLDWNVVFPDAGYIFGDFTERLWAYLTIQQLLSKKDSSPEHEKANISARALELSLQYSFVTPLTSMVATKPQSDEAPGDTLIADKLTEDERQHSSSRYYAPPVTSYHYHPVTSVDGDPHFIIDVPERNDSLCFNIDEAPGTIFNLVRDPLSASLPGAMSLSVVTLMILQSLLMTQANLWRSI
;
A
#
# COMPACT_ATOMS: atom_id res chain seq x y z
N MET A 1 -74.78 24.30 -24.78
CA MET A 1 -74.10 23.60 -25.90
C MET A 1 -73.81 24.66 -26.93
N ASP A 2 -72.53 24.97 -27.13
CA ASP A 2 -72.04 26.01 -28.03
C ASP A 2 -71.03 25.33 -28.99
N PRO A 3 -71.03 25.56 -30.32
CA PRO A 3 -70.32 24.69 -31.27
C PRO A 3 -68.79 24.79 -31.32
N ALA A 4 -68.15 25.51 -30.39
CA ALA A 4 -66.71 25.81 -30.43
C ALA A 4 -65.81 24.60 -30.09
N ASP A 5 -66.25 23.72 -29.17
CA ASP A 5 -65.40 22.63 -28.65
C ASP A 5 -65.17 21.49 -29.67
N THR A 6 -66.05 21.33 -30.66
CA THR A 6 -66.01 20.19 -31.59
C THR A 6 -64.86 20.27 -32.61
N ILE A 7 -64.33 21.47 -32.87
CA ILE A 7 -63.27 21.70 -33.87
C ILE A 7 -61.88 21.37 -33.30
N SER A 8 -61.67 21.49 -31.98
CA SER A 8 -60.39 21.18 -31.33
C SER A 8 -60.11 19.67 -31.32
N PHE A 9 -61.14 18.84 -31.10
CA PHE A 9 -60.99 17.40 -30.92
C PHE A 9 -60.58 16.65 -32.19
N HIS A 10 -61.04 17.07 -33.38
CA HIS A 10 -60.67 16.43 -34.64
C HIS A 10 -59.20 16.68 -35.01
N LYS A 11 -58.67 17.90 -34.81
CA LYS A 11 -57.25 18.18 -35.04
C LYS A 11 -56.32 17.41 -34.10
N ALA A 12 -56.74 17.18 -32.85
CA ALA A 12 -55.97 16.37 -31.90
C ALA A 12 -55.86 14.89 -32.32
N LEU A 13 -56.91 14.32 -32.92
CA LEU A 13 -56.93 12.94 -33.42
C LEU A 13 -56.04 12.76 -34.66
N GLU A 14 -56.01 13.74 -35.57
CA GLU A 14 -55.18 13.70 -36.78
C GLU A 14 -53.67 13.71 -36.45
N VAL A 15 -53.26 14.58 -35.52
CA VAL A 15 -51.86 14.65 -35.03
C VAL A 15 -51.46 13.35 -34.30
N ARG A 16 -52.37 12.75 -33.52
CA ARG A 16 -52.10 11.50 -32.81
C ARG A 16 -51.94 10.31 -33.77
N GLY A 17 -52.67 10.29 -34.89
CA GLY A 17 -52.49 9.31 -35.97
C GLY A 17 -51.12 9.41 -36.64
N ALA A 18 -50.63 10.63 -36.89
CA ALA A 18 -49.32 10.87 -37.49
C ALA A 18 -48.16 10.41 -36.59
N LEU A 19 -48.21 10.70 -35.27
CA LEU A 19 -47.17 10.25 -34.33
C LEU A 19 -47.11 8.72 -34.20
N LEU A 20 -48.25 8.03 -34.17
CA LEU A 20 -48.29 6.56 -34.10
C LEU A 20 -47.69 5.90 -35.35
N GLY A 21 -47.89 6.52 -36.53
CA GLY A 21 -47.24 6.08 -37.77
C GLY A 21 -45.70 6.20 -37.73
N GLN A 22 -45.17 7.30 -37.20
CA GLN A 22 -43.72 7.49 -37.07
C GLN A 22 -43.08 6.55 -36.02
N GLN A 23 -43.75 6.31 -34.89
CA GLN A 23 -43.27 5.34 -33.90
C GLN A 23 -43.23 3.90 -34.46
N SER A 24 -44.20 3.53 -35.31
CA SER A 24 -44.21 2.22 -35.98
C SER A 24 -43.01 2.01 -36.91
N LEU A 25 -42.61 3.03 -37.69
CA LEU A 25 -41.41 2.94 -38.53
C LEU A 25 -40.12 2.84 -37.70
N ALA A 26 -39.98 3.64 -36.63
CA ALA A 26 -38.79 3.62 -35.79
C ALA A 26 -38.57 2.25 -35.12
N LEU A 27 -39.64 1.62 -34.62
CA LEU A 27 -39.61 0.27 -34.08
C LEU A 27 -39.25 -0.79 -35.14
N GLN A 28 -39.62 -0.59 -36.40
CA GLN A 28 -39.31 -1.52 -37.48
C GLN A 28 -37.83 -1.47 -37.90
N GLU A 29 -37.20 -0.30 -37.89
CA GLU A 29 -35.75 -0.16 -38.15
C GLU A 29 -34.90 -0.66 -36.97
N LEU A 30 -35.29 -0.39 -35.72
CA LEU A 30 -34.66 -0.97 -34.52
C LEU A 30 -34.67 -2.51 -34.53
N ARG A 31 -35.72 -3.12 -35.09
CA ARG A 31 -35.85 -4.58 -35.23
C ARG A 31 -34.98 -5.18 -36.34
N LYS A 32 -34.58 -4.38 -37.34
CA LYS A 32 -33.59 -4.77 -38.36
C LYS A 32 -32.17 -4.65 -37.80
N ALA A 33 -31.85 -3.56 -37.10
CA ALA A 33 -30.54 -3.34 -36.49
C ALA A 33 -30.17 -4.45 -35.49
N THR A 34 -31.12 -4.87 -34.65
CA THR A 34 -30.93 -5.96 -33.67
C THR A 34 -30.72 -7.33 -34.33
N HIS A 35 -31.42 -7.64 -35.43
CA HIS A 35 -31.16 -8.86 -36.21
C HIS A 35 -29.76 -8.86 -36.86
N SER A 36 -29.30 -7.71 -37.37
CA SER A 36 -27.97 -7.60 -37.97
C SER A 36 -26.84 -7.73 -36.94
N LEU A 37 -27.08 -7.31 -35.70
CA LEU A 37 -26.11 -7.44 -34.61
C LEU A 37 -26.00 -8.89 -34.10
N LEU A 38 -27.13 -9.58 -33.94
CA LEU A 38 -27.16 -11.01 -33.60
C LEU A 38 -26.47 -11.88 -34.67
N ALA A 39 -26.73 -11.61 -35.96
CA ALA A 39 -26.07 -12.31 -37.07
C ALA A 39 -24.55 -12.01 -37.20
N PHE A 40 -24.06 -10.95 -36.56
CA PHE A 40 -22.63 -10.63 -36.50
C PHE A 40 -21.92 -11.38 -35.35
N VAL A 41 -22.56 -11.44 -34.17
CA VAL A 41 -22.02 -12.15 -32.99
C VAL A 41 -21.96 -13.67 -33.21
N ASP A 42 -23.01 -14.25 -33.80
CA ASP A 42 -23.09 -15.70 -34.09
C ASP A 42 -22.04 -16.17 -35.12
N ARG A 43 -21.44 -15.23 -35.87
CA ARG A 43 -20.43 -15.49 -36.90
C ARG A 43 -18.98 -15.32 -36.42
N GLN A 44 -18.78 -14.87 -35.17
CA GLN A 44 -17.46 -14.64 -34.58
C GLN A 44 -17.11 -15.61 -33.44
N PHE A 45 -18.10 -16.16 -32.72
CA PHE A 45 -17.85 -16.86 -31.45
C PHE A 45 -18.20 -18.36 -31.38
N PHE A 46 -18.87 -18.94 -32.39
CA PHE A 46 -19.12 -20.39 -32.43
C PHE A 46 -18.72 -21.03 -33.77
N GLY A 47 -17.44 -21.35 -33.89
CA GLY A 47 -16.88 -22.09 -35.03
C GLY A 47 -15.82 -23.11 -34.60
N HIS A 48 -16.18 -24.39 -34.69
CA HIS A 48 -15.33 -25.59 -34.56
C HIS A 48 -14.75 -25.97 -33.19
N TRP A 49 -15.45 -26.92 -32.54
CA TRP A 49 -14.84 -28.17 -32.03
C TRP A 49 -15.88 -29.30 -32.07
N PHE A 50 -15.74 -30.27 -33.00
CA PHE A 50 -15.90 -31.72 -32.78
C PHE A 50 -15.81 -32.54 -34.10
N ARG A 51 -15.16 -33.71 -34.01
CA ARG A 51 -15.07 -34.86 -34.95
C ARG A 51 -13.90 -34.97 -35.96
N LEU A 52 -13.04 -35.95 -35.67
CA LEU A 52 -12.33 -36.86 -36.59
C LEU A 52 -13.34 -37.80 -37.31
N PRO A 53 -12.98 -38.60 -38.38
CA PRO A 53 -11.64 -39.14 -38.68
C PRO A 53 -11.21 -39.28 -40.18
N GLU A 54 -9.98 -39.82 -40.36
CA GLU A 54 -9.43 -40.61 -41.49
C GLU A 54 -9.29 -40.03 -42.92
N GLY A 55 -8.09 -40.23 -43.54
CA GLY A 55 -7.97 -40.28 -45.01
C GLY A 55 -6.67 -39.79 -45.69
N LEU A 56 -5.67 -40.67 -45.82
CA LEU A 56 -4.74 -40.83 -46.96
C LEU A 56 -3.83 -39.68 -47.51
N SER A 57 -2.52 -39.99 -47.51
CA SER A 57 -1.51 -39.83 -48.58
C SER A 57 -0.70 -38.52 -48.79
N LEU A 58 0.61 -38.73 -48.98
CA LEU A 58 1.66 -37.77 -49.39
C LEU A 58 1.65 -37.56 -50.93
N PRO A 59 2.09 -36.39 -51.45
CA PRO A 59 3.52 -36.12 -51.74
C PRO A 59 3.94 -34.68 -51.33
N GLY A 60 5.18 -34.20 -51.43
CA GLY A 60 6.47 -34.77 -51.87
C GLY A 60 7.43 -33.67 -52.38
N VAL A 61 8.55 -33.46 -51.66
CA VAL A 61 9.85 -32.85 -52.06
C VAL A 61 9.91 -31.62 -52.99
N ALA A 62 10.38 -30.48 -52.44
CA ALA A 62 11.39 -29.52 -52.98
C ALA A 62 11.31 -28.20 -52.17
N GLY A 63 12.36 -27.43 -51.87
CA GLY A 63 13.81 -27.57 -52.04
C GLY A 63 14.48 -26.27 -51.51
N LEU A 64 15.70 -26.34 -50.96
CA LEU A 64 16.48 -25.16 -50.55
C LEU A 64 16.91 -24.34 -51.80
N PRO A 65 17.10 -23.01 -51.67
CA PRO A 65 18.47 -22.53 -51.60
C PRO A 65 18.76 -21.34 -50.65
N GLU A 66 20.00 -21.35 -50.16
CA GLU A 66 20.96 -20.26 -49.90
C GLU A 66 20.49 -18.77 -49.98
N GLY A 67 20.89 -17.98 -48.97
CA GLY A 67 20.73 -16.51 -48.97
C GLY A 67 21.96 -15.75 -49.51
N PRO A 68 22.00 -14.42 -49.39
CA PRO A 68 23.17 -13.61 -49.74
C PRO A 68 23.85 -12.89 -48.56
N THR A 69 25.09 -12.48 -48.81
CA THR A 69 26.08 -11.93 -47.87
C THR A 69 25.98 -10.41 -47.64
N HIS A 70 26.68 -9.93 -46.59
CA HIS A 70 26.98 -8.51 -46.30
C HIS A 70 27.49 -7.69 -47.49
N PRO A 71 27.26 -6.36 -47.46
CA PRO A 71 28.19 -5.34 -47.95
C PRO A 71 28.93 -4.63 -46.81
N ALA A 72 30.06 -3.96 -47.11
CA ALA A 72 30.97 -3.35 -46.13
C ALA A 72 31.06 -1.81 -46.20
N ALA A 73 31.21 -1.21 -45.02
CA ALA A 73 31.94 0.02 -44.67
C ALA A 73 31.92 1.30 -45.54
N THR A 74 31.20 2.32 -45.02
CA THR A 74 31.56 3.76 -44.94
C THR A 74 30.69 4.40 -43.82
N GLY A 75 31.10 5.37 -42.98
CA GLY A 75 32.37 6.10 -42.79
C GLY A 75 32.27 7.07 -41.58
N LEU A 76 33.35 7.75 -41.17
CA LEU A 76 33.38 8.70 -40.03
C LEU A 76 33.00 10.15 -40.44
N PRO A 77 32.58 11.02 -39.49
CA PRO A 77 33.56 11.87 -38.80
C PRO A 77 33.43 11.94 -37.26
N GLU A 78 34.48 12.47 -36.62
CA GLU A 78 34.69 12.56 -35.16
C GLU A 78 34.18 13.87 -34.52
N GLY A 79 34.08 13.89 -33.19
CA GLY A 79 33.89 15.08 -32.33
C GLY A 79 32.72 14.92 -31.34
N SER A 80 32.83 15.26 -30.05
CA SER A 80 33.90 15.97 -29.33
C SER A 80 33.85 15.72 -27.80
N THR A 81 35.01 15.54 -27.17
CA THR A 81 35.19 15.40 -25.70
C THR A 81 35.49 16.73 -24.99
N PRO A 82 35.01 16.97 -23.76
CA PRO A 82 35.55 18.02 -22.87
C PRO A 82 36.88 17.60 -22.20
N PRO A 83 37.69 18.54 -21.69
CA PRO A 83 39.13 18.32 -21.49
C PRO A 83 39.56 17.86 -20.09
N ALA A 84 40.72 17.20 -20.03
CA ALA A 84 41.44 16.88 -18.80
C ALA A 84 42.26 18.07 -18.26
N ALA A 85 42.53 18.07 -16.96
CA ALA A 85 43.48 18.97 -16.30
C ALA A 85 44.69 18.20 -15.74
N THR A 86 45.88 18.65 -16.12
CA THR A 86 47.20 18.27 -15.55
C THR A 86 47.49 19.07 -14.27
N GLY A 87 48.18 18.61 -13.23
CA GLY A 87 48.75 17.28 -12.91
C GLY A 87 49.86 17.37 -11.83
N LEU A 88 50.09 16.28 -11.06
CA LEU A 88 51.28 15.95 -10.23
C LEU A 88 51.62 16.85 -8.99
N PRO A 89 52.47 16.40 -8.01
CA PRO A 89 53.25 15.15 -7.93
C PRO A 89 53.08 14.30 -6.65
N GLU A 90 53.94 13.28 -6.51
CA GLU A 90 53.92 12.17 -5.55
C GLU A 90 54.51 12.47 -4.14
N GLY A 91 54.04 11.71 -3.14
CA GLY A 91 54.91 10.85 -2.29
C GLY A 91 55.64 11.41 -1.06
N SER A 92 55.13 11.12 0.14
CA SER A 92 55.95 10.92 1.36
C SER A 92 55.20 10.23 2.53
N THR A 93 55.71 9.09 3.00
CA THR A 93 55.45 8.43 4.32
C THR A 93 56.30 9.08 5.45
N PRO A 94 56.34 8.66 6.75
CA PRO A 94 55.54 7.74 7.62
C PRO A 94 55.11 8.50 8.94
N PRO A 95 55.10 7.99 10.21
CA PRO A 95 55.03 6.64 10.83
C PRO A 95 53.95 6.49 11.96
N ALA A 96 54.12 5.55 12.89
CA ALA A 96 53.11 5.00 13.82
C ALA A 96 53.11 5.53 15.29
N ALA A 97 51.96 5.31 15.96
CA ALA A 97 51.69 5.00 17.38
C ALA A 97 52.40 5.72 18.55
N ALA A 98 51.61 6.29 19.48
CA ALA A 98 51.47 5.87 20.91
C ALA A 98 50.89 6.98 21.84
N GLY A 99 50.13 6.57 22.88
CA GLY A 99 50.10 7.29 24.18
C GLY A 99 48.78 7.94 24.65
N LEU A 100 48.16 7.35 25.68
CA LEU A 100 47.23 8.01 26.62
C LEU A 100 47.99 8.93 27.61
N PRO A 101 47.31 9.87 28.31
CA PRO A 101 46.98 9.60 29.72
C PRO A 101 45.62 10.16 30.23
N GLU A 102 45.31 9.82 31.48
CA GLU A 102 44.04 10.06 32.20
C GLU A 102 43.88 11.50 32.78
N GLY A 103 42.67 11.81 33.30
CA GLY A 103 42.29 13.11 33.88
C GLY A 103 42.75 13.36 35.33
N PRO A 104 42.21 14.41 36.01
CA PRO A 104 41.43 14.08 37.23
C PRO A 104 40.31 15.08 37.66
N THR A 105 39.28 14.51 38.30
CA THR A 105 38.45 14.97 39.46
C THR A 105 37.83 16.38 39.59
N ARG A 106 36.59 16.36 40.13
CA ARG A 106 35.69 17.44 40.56
C ARG A 106 35.94 17.89 42.03
N PRO A 107 35.55 19.13 42.41
CA PRO A 107 34.99 19.38 43.74
C PRO A 107 33.62 20.13 43.73
N ALA A 108 33.05 20.35 44.92
CA ALA A 108 31.64 20.69 45.14
C ALA A 108 31.33 22.18 45.44
N ALA A 109 30.04 22.48 45.65
CA ALA A 109 29.46 23.83 45.72
C ALA A 109 29.59 24.54 47.08
N THR A 110 29.37 25.87 47.10
CA THR A 110 28.57 26.64 48.09
C THR A 110 28.60 28.16 47.79
N GLY A 111 27.54 28.90 48.17
CA GLY A 111 27.62 30.36 48.39
C GLY A 111 26.64 31.26 47.61
N LEU A 112 25.56 31.70 48.27
CA LEU A 112 24.82 32.94 47.93
C LEU A 112 25.55 34.17 48.51
N PRO A 113 25.30 35.39 47.99
CA PRO A 113 24.46 36.30 48.78
C PRO A 113 23.46 37.15 47.96
N GLU A 114 22.63 37.91 48.69
CA GLU A 114 21.43 38.61 48.21
C GLU A 114 21.67 40.07 47.76
N GLY A 115 20.77 40.58 46.91
CA GLY A 115 20.06 41.85 47.18
C GLY A 115 20.61 43.18 46.65
N SER A 116 19.96 43.75 45.62
CA SER A 116 19.51 45.16 45.57
C SER A 116 18.56 45.42 44.39
N THR A 117 17.66 46.40 44.51
CA THR A 117 16.56 46.70 43.56
C THR A 117 16.74 48.09 42.88
N PRO A 118 15.77 48.74 42.20
CA PRO A 118 15.97 49.19 40.81
C PRO A 118 15.95 50.73 40.62
N PRO A 119 16.03 51.21 39.37
CA PRO A 119 15.29 52.42 38.99
C PRO A 119 14.47 52.27 37.69
N ALA A 120 13.60 53.26 37.42
CA ALA A 120 12.52 53.17 36.45
C ALA A 120 12.71 54.01 35.15
N ALA A 121 12.07 53.52 34.09
CA ALA A 121 11.43 54.21 32.95
C ALA A 121 11.96 55.55 32.39
N ALA A 122 12.25 55.58 31.07
CA ALA A 122 12.09 56.76 30.22
C ALA A 122 11.91 56.39 28.73
N GLY A 123 10.92 56.99 28.05
CA GLY A 123 10.96 57.32 26.61
C GLY A 123 10.47 56.29 25.56
N LEU A 124 9.28 56.56 24.97
CA LEU A 124 8.89 56.09 23.63
C LEU A 124 9.58 56.93 22.53
N PRO A 125 9.70 56.41 21.29
CA PRO A 125 8.76 56.89 20.25
C PRO A 125 8.16 55.76 19.38
N GLU A 126 7.05 56.06 18.70
CA GLU A 126 6.30 55.13 17.85
C GLU A 126 6.72 55.15 16.36
N GLY A 127 6.60 53.99 15.71
CA GLY A 127 6.46 53.84 14.25
C GLY A 127 7.73 53.46 13.46
N PRO A 128 7.59 52.83 12.28
CA PRO A 128 6.35 52.49 11.56
C PRO A 128 5.95 50.99 11.66
N THR A 129 4.75 50.71 11.16
CA THR A 129 4.14 49.37 11.07
C THR A 129 4.95 48.37 10.25
N ARG A 130 5.17 47.18 10.81
CA ARG A 130 5.66 46.00 10.09
C ARG A 130 4.57 45.51 9.11
N PRO A 131 4.85 45.29 7.81
CA PRO A 131 3.87 44.77 6.87
C PRO A 131 3.44 43.35 7.24
N ALA A 132 2.26 42.96 6.78
CA ALA A 132 1.66 41.65 7.04
C ALA A 132 2.63 40.51 6.71
N ALA A 133 2.60 39.45 7.53
CA ALA A 133 3.41 38.27 7.30
C ALA A 133 2.93 37.55 6.01
N ALA A 134 3.64 37.79 4.91
CA ALA A 134 3.70 36.82 3.83
C ALA A 134 4.17 35.47 4.39
N GLY A 135 3.64 34.38 3.83
CA GLY A 135 3.64 33.06 4.47
C GLY A 135 5.01 32.60 5.00
N LEU A 136 4.96 31.94 6.16
CA LEU A 136 6.05 31.07 6.60
C LEU A 136 6.33 30.05 5.48
N PRO A 137 7.60 29.84 5.06
CA PRO A 137 7.90 28.78 4.11
C PRO A 137 7.56 27.43 4.75
N GLU A 138 6.92 26.54 3.99
CA GLU A 138 6.67 25.17 4.45
C GLU A 138 8.02 24.51 4.78
N GLY A 139 8.17 24.09 6.04
CA GLY A 139 9.37 23.44 6.55
C GLY A 139 9.63 22.09 5.89
N TRP A 140 10.86 21.61 6.00
CA TRP A 140 11.23 20.28 5.55
C TRP A 140 10.71 19.24 6.55
N GLY A 141 10.34 18.06 6.05
CA GLY A 141 9.92 16.94 6.88
C GLY A 141 9.32 15.80 6.06
N ALA A 142 9.29 14.61 6.65
CA ALA A 142 8.49 13.50 6.16
C ALA A 142 7.05 13.63 6.70
N GLN A 143 6.06 13.51 5.82
CA GLN A 143 4.65 13.43 6.20
C GLN A 143 4.01 12.19 5.58
N ALA A 144 3.13 11.49 6.31
CA ALA A 144 2.37 10.37 5.75
C ALA A 144 1.61 10.80 4.47
N SER A 145 1.67 10.00 3.41
CA SER A 145 1.07 10.32 2.11
C SER A 145 0.18 9.15 1.63
N GLY A 146 -1.00 9.05 2.23
CA GLY A 146 -1.85 7.88 2.08
C GLY A 146 -1.33 6.69 2.89
N ARG A 147 -1.70 5.48 2.46
CA ARG A 147 -1.60 4.26 3.29
C ARG A 147 -0.24 3.58 3.28
N LYS A 148 0.45 3.62 2.12
CA LYS A 148 1.73 2.89 1.88
C LYS A 148 2.95 3.82 1.71
N MET A 149 2.79 5.14 1.67
CA MET A 149 3.84 6.08 1.27
C MET A 149 4.06 7.22 2.25
N GLU A 150 5.27 7.78 2.21
CA GLU A 150 5.66 9.00 2.92
C GLU A 150 6.04 10.06 1.89
N LYS A 151 5.55 11.29 2.08
CA LYS A 151 5.88 12.46 1.27
C LYS A 151 7.13 13.09 1.88
N PHE A 152 8.23 13.01 1.15
CA PHE A 152 9.39 13.86 1.36
C PHE A 152 9.12 15.24 0.72
N SER A 153 9.48 16.33 1.41
CA SER A 153 9.29 17.71 0.91
C SER A 153 10.49 18.59 1.29
N MET A 154 11.02 19.31 0.31
CA MET A 154 12.17 20.21 0.46
C MET A 154 11.91 21.50 -0.34
N SER A 155 12.22 22.63 0.29
CA SER A 155 12.12 23.97 -0.32
C SER A 155 13.46 24.67 -0.20
N VAL A 156 14.02 25.14 -1.32
CA VAL A 156 15.33 25.82 -1.39
C VAL A 156 15.21 27.09 -2.25
N ASN A 157 15.69 28.21 -1.72
CA ASN A 157 15.82 29.45 -2.48
C ASN A 157 17.10 29.38 -3.33
N ILE A 158 16.95 29.42 -4.65
CA ILE A 158 18.06 29.40 -5.61
C ILE A 158 18.38 30.82 -6.10
N ALA A 159 19.64 31.07 -6.46
CA ALA A 159 20.04 32.33 -7.07
C ALA A 159 19.53 32.43 -8.52
N ALA A 160 19.32 33.65 -9.01
CA ALA A 160 18.98 33.85 -10.42
C ALA A 160 20.07 33.26 -11.33
N GLN A 161 19.66 32.58 -12.41
CA GLN A 161 20.55 31.90 -13.36
C GLN A 161 21.41 30.76 -12.76
N SER A 162 21.09 30.27 -11.56
CA SER A 162 21.69 29.04 -11.01
C SER A 162 20.86 27.80 -11.33
N GLY A 163 21.54 26.67 -11.51
CA GLY A 163 20.92 25.34 -11.54
C GLY A 163 20.98 24.70 -10.15
N VAL A 164 20.02 23.84 -9.85
CA VAL A 164 20.01 22.99 -8.65
C VAL A 164 19.68 21.55 -9.06
N THR A 165 20.34 20.60 -8.42
CA THR A 165 20.10 19.17 -8.62
C THR A 165 19.70 18.57 -7.28
N PHE A 166 18.60 17.83 -7.26
CA PHE A 166 18.12 17.11 -6.10
C PHE A 166 18.22 15.62 -6.39
N ILE A 167 18.86 14.87 -5.50
CA ILE A 167 19.02 13.42 -5.59
C ILE A 167 18.49 12.85 -4.28
N LEU A 168 17.53 11.93 -4.37
CA LEU A 168 17.00 11.19 -3.24
C LEU A 168 17.18 9.70 -3.53
N THR A 169 17.98 9.03 -2.71
CA THR A 169 18.18 7.58 -2.76
C THR A 169 17.45 6.95 -1.59
N HIS A 170 16.69 5.90 -1.85
CA HIS A 170 16.03 5.09 -0.83
C HIS A 170 16.13 3.61 -1.24
N GLU A 171 15.97 2.72 -0.26
CA GLU A 171 16.09 1.29 -0.44
C GLU A 171 14.89 0.63 0.24
N GLU A 172 14.30 -0.37 -0.40
CA GLU A 172 13.27 -1.21 0.19
C GLU A 172 13.49 -2.69 -0.12
N LEU A 173 13.10 -3.55 0.82
CA LEU A 173 12.95 -4.97 0.56
C LEU A 173 11.59 -5.21 -0.07
N LEU A 174 11.56 -5.55 -1.35
CA LEU A 174 10.34 -6.01 -2.01
C LEU A 174 9.85 -7.29 -1.32
N THR A 175 8.59 -7.30 -0.89
CA THR A 175 7.98 -8.47 -0.23
C THR A 175 7.05 -9.18 -1.19
N ARG A 176 7.27 -10.48 -1.38
CA ARG A 176 6.42 -11.30 -2.25
C ARG A 176 5.04 -11.50 -1.61
N LYS A 177 3.99 -11.12 -2.34
CA LYS A 177 2.58 -11.29 -1.92
C LYS A 177 1.74 -11.70 -3.12
N HIS A 178 0.72 -12.54 -2.89
CA HIS A 178 -0.18 -13.01 -3.95
C HIS A 178 0.56 -13.55 -5.19
N GLY A 179 1.76 -14.14 -4.99
CA GLY A 179 2.58 -14.73 -6.04
C GLY A 179 3.44 -13.76 -6.84
N ASN A 180 3.64 -12.52 -6.39
CA ASN A 180 4.42 -11.51 -7.10
C ASN A 180 5.10 -10.50 -6.17
N TYR A 181 6.12 -9.81 -6.68
CA TYR A 181 6.66 -8.58 -6.12
C TYR A 181 6.00 -7.38 -6.83
N GLU A 182 5.62 -6.35 -6.06
CA GLU A 182 5.02 -5.10 -6.54
C GLU A 182 5.89 -3.93 -6.07
N LEU A 183 6.55 -3.23 -7.00
CA LEU A 183 7.19 -1.93 -6.77
C LEU A 183 6.24 -0.84 -7.27
N MET A 184 5.94 0.15 -6.44
CA MET A 184 5.02 1.24 -6.75
C MET A 184 5.68 2.60 -6.48
N THR A 185 5.82 3.43 -7.50
CA THR A 185 6.34 4.80 -7.40
C THR A 185 5.26 5.81 -7.75
N ARG A 186 5.02 6.80 -6.87
CA ARG A 186 4.12 7.93 -7.15
C ARG A 186 4.83 8.99 -7.98
N VAL A 187 4.26 9.30 -9.14
CA VAL A 187 4.82 10.21 -10.13
C VAL A 187 3.86 11.40 -10.29
N LYS A 188 4.21 12.54 -9.68
CA LYS A 188 3.41 13.77 -9.71
C LYS A 188 4.27 15.02 -9.96
N PRO A 189 4.92 15.15 -11.13
CA PRO A 189 5.54 16.41 -11.54
C PRO A 189 4.47 17.52 -11.58
N LYS A 190 4.69 18.62 -10.84
CA LYS A 190 3.73 19.75 -10.80
C LYS A 190 3.79 20.66 -12.04
N GLN A 191 4.65 20.34 -13.00
CA GLN A 191 4.95 21.10 -14.20
C GLN A 191 5.48 20.14 -15.28
N LEU A 192 5.46 20.56 -16.55
CA LEU A 192 6.11 19.82 -17.63
C LEU A 192 7.62 19.69 -17.40
N ILE A 193 8.19 18.53 -17.71
CA ILE A 193 9.62 18.23 -17.53
C ILE A 193 10.26 18.03 -18.91
N GLN A 194 11.35 18.77 -19.18
CA GLN A 194 12.03 18.75 -20.49
C GLN A 194 12.58 17.36 -20.86
N THR A 195 13.16 16.68 -19.88
CA THR A 195 13.68 15.31 -19.99
C THR A 195 13.10 14.49 -18.85
N PHE A 196 11.93 13.91 -19.08
CA PHE A 196 11.29 12.99 -18.14
C PHE A 196 11.69 11.56 -18.49
N GLU A 197 12.04 10.77 -17.48
CA GLU A 197 12.46 9.38 -17.63
C GLU A 197 12.14 8.59 -16.36
N ILE A 198 11.59 7.39 -16.53
CA ILE A 198 11.58 6.33 -15.52
C ILE A 198 12.35 5.16 -16.14
N VAL A 199 13.37 4.68 -15.45
CA VAL A 199 14.12 3.46 -15.80
C VAL A 199 14.09 2.51 -14.61
N VAL A 200 13.79 1.23 -14.88
CA VAL A 200 13.82 0.16 -13.89
C VAL A 200 14.60 -1.02 -14.47
N ASP A 201 15.75 -1.31 -13.86
CA ASP A 201 16.57 -2.48 -14.15
C ASP A 201 16.36 -3.54 -13.07
N ILE A 202 16.01 -4.76 -13.49
CA ILE A 202 15.79 -5.91 -12.61
C ILE A 202 16.83 -6.97 -12.96
N TYR A 203 17.48 -7.55 -11.94
CA TYR A 203 18.29 -8.74 -12.09
C TYR A 203 17.88 -9.79 -11.07
N GLU A 204 17.61 -11.01 -11.56
CA GLU A 204 17.24 -12.14 -10.72
C GLU A 204 18.00 -13.39 -11.17
N PRO A 205 18.89 -13.96 -10.34
CA PRO A 205 19.75 -15.08 -10.76
C PRO A 205 18.97 -16.39 -10.96
N GLN A 206 17.76 -16.50 -10.39
CA GLN A 206 16.81 -17.59 -10.64
C GLN A 206 16.13 -17.45 -12.01
N GLY A 207 16.23 -16.28 -12.62
CA GLY A 207 15.53 -15.89 -13.82
C GLY A 207 14.14 -15.33 -13.57
N ILE A 208 13.64 -14.54 -14.52
CA ILE A 208 12.38 -13.80 -14.42
C ILE A 208 11.26 -14.63 -15.06
N ALA A 209 10.23 -14.98 -14.27
CA ALA A 209 9.10 -15.79 -14.74
C ALA A 209 8.10 -14.95 -15.55
N PHE A 210 7.83 -13.73 -15.11
CA PHE A 210 7.06 -12.73 -15.85
C PHE A 210 7.42 -11.32 -15.38
N LEU A 211 7.09 -10.33 -16.22
CA LEU A 211 7.18 -8.91 -15.90
C LEU A 211 5.97 -8.18 -16.50
N ASP A 212 5.35 -7.33 -15.70
CA ASP A 212 4.45 -6.28 -16.15
C ASP A 212 4.89 -4.91 -15.61
N ALA A 213 4.52 -3.88 -16.37
CA ALA A 213 4.65 -2.48 -16.00
C ALA A 213 3.41 -1.74 -16.50
N HIS A 214 2.82 -0.90 -15.66
CA HIS A 214 1.69 -0.04 -15.98
C HIS A 214 1.67 1.20 -15.06
N GLY A 215 0.95 2.25 -15.45
CA GLY A 215 0.75 3.42 -14.60
C GLY A 215 -0.63 4.02 -14.77
N THR A 216 -1.21 4.58 -13.70
CA THR A 216 -2.59 5.10 -13.72
C THR A 216 -2.77 6.29 -14.66
N PHE A 217 -1.68 6.98 -14.98
CA PHE A 217 -1.61 8.11 -15.93
C PHE A 217 -1.24 7.67 -17.36
N ILE A 218 -0.87 6.41 -17.59
CA ILE A 218 -0.45 5.94 -18.92
C ILE A 218 -1.69 5.58 -19.74
N SER A 219 -2.13 6.53 -20.56
CA SER A 219 -3.20 6.33 -21.53
C SER A 219 -2.80 5.35 -22.64
N ASN A 220 -3.77 4.88 -23.43
CA ASN A 220 -3.52 4.01 -24.59
C ASN A 220 -2.51 4.58 -25.60
N GLU A 221 -2.37 5.92 -25.67
CA GLU A 221 -1.40 6.59 -26.54
C GLU A 221 0.00 6.59 -25.93
N LEU A 222 0.10 6.75 -24.61
CA LEU A 222 1.36 6.72 -23.86
C LEU A 222 1.89 5.29 -23.62
N LEU A 223 1.03 4.26 -23.70
CA LEU A 223 1.45 2.84 -23.61
C LEU A 223 2.49 2.47 -24.67
N LEU A 224 2.51 3.15 -25.83
CA LEU A 224 3.50 2.93 -26.89
C LEU A 224 4.91 3.43 -26.53
N LEU A 225 5.05 4.20 -25.44
CA LEU A 225 6.32 4.75 -24.94
C LEU A 225 6.88 3.94 -23.76
N LEU A 226 6.16 2.90 -23.33
CA LEU A 226 6.56 2.01 -22.24
C LEU A 226 7.30 0.82 -22.82
N GLU A 227 8.62 0.93 -22.94
CA GLU A 227 9.45 -0.16 -23.44
C GLU A 227 9.70 -1.18 -22.32
N LYS A 228 9.59 -2.46 -22.67
CA LYS A 228 9.85 -3.60 -21.77
C LYS A 228 10.74 -4.59 -22.52
N THR A 229 11.94 -4.82 -22.01
CA THR A 229 12.82 -5.90 -22.50
C THR A 229 13.09 -6.88 -21.37
N VAL A 230 12.96 -8.17 -21.66
CA VAL A 230 13.18 -9.26 -20.70
C VAL A 230 14.07 -10.29 -21.36
N THR A 231 15.10 -10.69 -20.63
CA THR A 231 15.98 -11.83 -20.89
C THR A 231 15.86 -12.80 -19.72
N ASP A 232 16.51 -13.96 -19.80
CA ASP A 232 16.40 -15.01 -18.78
C ASP A 232 16.55 -14.48 -17.34
N THR A 233 17.58 -13.66 -17.06
CA THR A 233 17.89 -13.14 -15.71
C THR A 233 17.89 -11.62 -15.57
N LYS A 234 17.70 -10.86 -16.65
CA LYS A 234 17.69 -9.38 -16.65
C LYS A 234 16.43 -8.85 -17.31
N ALA A 235 15.82 -7.83 -16.74
CA ALA A 235 14.82 -7.02 -17.42
C ALA A 235 15.12 -5.53 -17.29
N HIS A 236 14.69 -4.78 -18.30
CA HIS A 236 14.79 -3.33 -18.36
C HIS A 236 13.44 -2.76 -18.80
N VAL A 237 12.91 -1.82 -18.02
CA VAL A 237 11.70 -1.05 -18.34
C VAL A 237 12.09 0.41 -18.45
N SER A 238 11.67 1.07 -19.53
CA SER A 238 11.85 2.51 -19.70
C SER A 238 10.53 3.20 -20.08
N PHE A 239 10.37 4.44 -19.63
CA PHE A 239 9.25 5.30 -19.99
C PHE A 239 9.72 6.77 -20.00
N SER A 240 9.90 7.31 -21.22
CA SER A 240 10.53 8.62 -21.43
C SER A 240 9.73 9.52 -22.39
N PRO A 241 8.50 9.94 -22.04
CA PRO A 241 7.65 10.82 -22.85
C PRO A 241 8.26 12.21 -23.06
N THR A 242 8.19 12.68 -24.31
CA THR A 242 8.58 14.03 -24.70
C THR A 242 7.68 15.09 -24.06
N LEU A 243 8.15 16.34 -24.02
CA LEU A 243 7.43 17.46 -23.39
C LEU A 243 6.00 17.64 -23.95
N ASP A 244 5.78 17.42 -25.25
CA ASP A 244 4.45 17.54 -25.85
C ASP A 244 3.54 16.33 -25.54
N GLN A 245 4.10 15.14 -25.41
CA GLN A 245 3.37 13.93 -24.96
C GLN A 245 2.95 14.02 -23.49
N GLN A 246 3.64 14.83 -22.69
CA GLN A 246 3.23 15.11 -21.32
C GLN A 246 2.03 16.05 -21.23
N ARG A 247 1.75 16.89 -22.24
CA ARG A 247 0.72 17.95 -22.12
C ARG A 247 -0.70 17.39 -22.04
N THR A 248 -1.53 17.97 -21.18
CA THR A 248 -2.98 17.68 -21.14
C THR A 248 -3.74 18.22 -22.35
N CYS A 249 -3.17 19.20 -23.06
CA CYS A 249 -3.71 19.79 -24.29
C CYS A 249 -2.60 20.53 -25.06
N PRO A 250 -2.76 20.81 -26.37
CA PRO A 250 -1.68 21.37 -27.20
C PRO A 250 -1.07 22.68 -26.68
N ASP A 251 -1.88 23.58 -26.12
CA ASP A 251 -1.49 24.94 -25.73
C ASP A 251 -1.53 25.19 -24.20
N CYS A 252 -1.38 24.15 -23.38
CA CYS A 252 -1.38 24.30 -21.92
C CYS A 252 -0.16 23.70 -21.21
N ASP A 253 0.16 24.26 -20.04
CA ASP A 253 1.29 23.89 -19.19
C ASP A 253 0.96 22.77 -18.18
N GLY A 254 -0.25 22.20 -18.26
CA GLY A 254 -0.67 21.06 -17.46
C GLY A 254 -0.06 19.76 -17.97
N THR A 255 0.37 18.89 -17.05
CA THR A 255 0.89 17.56 -17.37
C THR A 255 -0.13 16.46 -17.09
N LEU A 256 -0.17 15.45 -17.98
CA LEU A 256 -0.91 14.20 -17.82
C LEU A 256 -0.25 13.25 -16.81
N ILE A 257 1.04 13.45 -16.52
CA ILE A 257 1.78 12.62 -15.56
C ILE A 257 1.37 13.03 -14.13
N ASP A 258 0.29 12.42 -13.65
CA ASP A 258 -0.19 12.53 -12.28
C ASP A 258 -0.80 11.20 -11.84
N GLY A 259 -0.05 10.41 -11.07
CA GLY A 259 -0.55 9.15 -10.51
C GLY A 259 0.55 8.19 -10.08
N ASP A 260 0.23 6.90 -10.10
CA ASP A 260 1.11 5.84 -9.59
C ASP A 260 1.60 4.95 -10.74
N PHE A 261 2.89 4.61 -10.73
CA PHE A 261 3.56 3.72 -11.68
C PHE A 261 3.95 2.43 -10.96
N PHE A 262 3.62 1.29 -11.55
CA PHE A 262 3.74 -0.04 -10.97
C PHE A 262 4.63 -0.93 -11.84
N ILE A 263 5.53 -1.65 -11.17
CA ILE A 263 6.26 -2.79 -11.73
C ILE A 263 5.83 -4.04 -10.96
N LYS A 264 5.45 -5.09 -11.70
CA LYS A 264 5.05 -6.38 -11.12
C LYS A 264 5.83 -7.51 -11.76
N TYR A 265 6.49 -8.34 -10.96
CA TYR A 265 7.23 -9.49 -11.47
C TYR A 265 7.23 -10.64 -10.48
N ASP A 266 7.63 -11.83 -10.93
CA ASP A 266 8.08 -12.92 -10.07
C ASP A 266 9.24 -13.64 -10.74
N VAL A 267 9.99 -14.41 -9.96
CA VAL A 267 11.12 -15.22 -10.43
C VAL A 267 10.69 -16.65 -10.77
N ASN A 268 11.52 -17.37 -11.53
CA ASN A 268 11.33 -18.81 -11.70
C ASN A 268 11.60 -19.52 -10.36
N ARG A 269 10.73 -20.48 -10.02
CA ARG A 269 10.75 -21.17 -8.72
C ARG A 269 10.73 -22.67 -8.89
N GLU A 270 11.75 -23.32 -8.36
CA GLU A 270 11.94 -24.76 -8.39
C GLU A 270 11.50 -25.43 -7.08
N LYS A 271 11.35 -26.75 -7.11
CA LYS A 271 11.14 -27.57 -5.92
C LYS A 271 12.50 -27.86 -5.29
N GLY A 272 12.73 -27.39 -4.07
CA GLY A 272 13.99 -27.60 -3.38
C GLY A 272 14.15 -26.65 -2.20
N ILE A 273 15.41 -26.37 -1.84
CA ILE A 273 15.74 -25.45 -0.75
C ILE A 273 15.41 -23.98 -1.07
N GLY A 274 15.12 -23.62 -2.32
CA GLY A 274 15.02 -22.23 -2.76
C GLY A 274 16.36 -21.70 -3.29
N SER A 275 16.57 -20.39 -3.19
CA SER A 275 17.75 -19.70 -3.74
C SER A 275 18.61 -19.10 -2.63
N ILE A 276 19.87 -19.50 -2.56
CA ILE A 276 20.87 -18.90 -1.65
C ILE A 276 21.82 -18.06 -2.50
N GLN A 277 21.85 -16.75 -2.24
CA GLN A 277 22.76 -15.80 -2.87
C GLN A 277 23.84 -15.41 -1.86
N ILE A 278 25.12 -15.54 -2.22
CA ILE A 278 26.26 -15.24 -1.33
C ILE A 278 27.16 -14.19 -1.98
N VAL A 279 27.43 -13.10 -1.25
CA VAL A 279 28.31 -11.98 -1.66
C VAL A 279 29.06 -11.45 -0.44
N ASN A 280 30.37 -11.20 -0.58
CA ASN A 280 31.21 -10.51 0.41
C ASN A 280 31.12 -11.05 1.87
N GLY A 281 30.96 -12.37 2.03
CA GLY A 281 30.85 -13.00 3.35
C GLY A 281 29.47 -12.89 4.00
N TYR A 282 28.45 -12.45 3.26
CA TYR A 282 27.05 -12.45 3.67
C TYR A 282 26.21 -13.27 2.70
N PHE A 283 25.14 -13.88 3.21
CA PHE A 283 24.19 -14.64 2.40
C PHE A 283 22.75 -14.19 2.63
N VAL A 284 21.93 -14.38 1.61
CA VAL A 284 20.48 -14.23 1.65
C VAL A 284 19.86 -15.48 1.03
N HIS A 285 18.87 -16.06 1.72
CA HIS A 285 18.19 -17.29 1.36
C HIS A 285 16.70 -17.02 1.18
N PHE A 286 16.22 -17.19 -0.04
CA PHE A 286 14.83 -17.00 -0.47
C PHE A 286 14.16 -18.38 -0.61
N PHE A 287 13.14 -18.66 0.21
CA PHE A 287 12.43 -19.94 0.25
C PHE A 287 10.93 -19.76 -0.02
N ALA A 288 10.51 -20.20 -1.21
CA ALA A 288 9.11 -20.32 -1.60
C ALA A 288 8.94 -21.47 -2.62
N PRO A 289 8.92 -22.74 -2.16
CA PRO A 289 8.76 -23.91 -3.03
C PRO A 289 7.39 -23.92 -3.74
N THR A 290 7.38 -24.49 -4.95
CA THR A 290 6.21 -24.62 -5.83
C THR A 290 5.57 -26.00 -5.77
N ASP A 291 4.33 -26.11 -6.28
CA ASP A 291 3.53 -27.33 -6.39
C ASP A 291 3.34 -28.11 -5.08
N LEU A 292 3.21 -27.41 -3.95
CA LEU A 292 2.82 -28.01 -2.68
C LEU A 292 1.29 -28.03 -2.55
N THR A 293 0.75 -29.09 -1.94
CA THR A 293 -0.66 -29.18 -1.58
C THR A 293 -0.95 -28.32 -0.35
N ASN A 294 -2.07 -27.59 -0.36
CA ASN A 294 -2.50 -26.78 0.78
C ASN A 294 -2.67 -27.64 2.05
N VAL A 295 -2.10 -27.20 3.16
CA VAL A 295 -2.37 -27.74 4.50
C VAL A 295 -3.74 -27.23 4.94
N PRO A 296 -4.68 -28.08 5.40
CA PRO A 296 -5.96 -27.63 5.93
C PRO A 296 -5.79 -26.66 7.11
N LYS A 297 -6.62 -25.63 7.20
CA LYS A 297 -6.58 -24.66 8.32
C LYS A 297 -7.82 -24.72 9.21
N ASN A 298 -7.61 -24.49 10.50
CA ASN A 298 -8.63 -24.25 11.50
C ASN A 298 -8.66 -22.74 11.79
N VAL A 299 -9.63 -22.01 11.24
CA VAL A 299 -9.69 -20.54 11.33
C VAL A 299 -10.87 -20.06 12.17
N LEU A 300 -10.59 -19.28 13.21
CA LEU A 300 -11.62 -18.55 13.95
C LEU A 300 -11.59 -17.06 13.64
N PHE A 301 -12.71 -16.55 13.15
CA PHE A 301 -12.96 -15.13 12.97
C PHE A 301 -13.54 -14.56 14.26
N VAL A 302 -12.76 -13.71 14.93
CA VAL A 302 -13.11 -13.04 16.20
C VAL A 302 -13.44 -11.59 15.86
N ILE A 303 -14.73 -11.29 15.78
CA ILE A 303 -15.25 -10.07 15.17
C ILE A 303 -15.86 -9.18 16.23
N ASP A 304 -15.30 -7.99 16.38
CA ASP A 304 -15.85 -6.91 17.19
C ASP A 304 -17.20 -6.48 16.61
N ILE A 305 -18.21 -6.46 17.46
CA ILE A 305 -19.54 -5.98 17.13
C ILE A 305 -19.96 -4.82 18.04
N SER A 306 -19.02 -4.17 18.73
CA SER A 306 -19.26 -3.04 19.63
C SER A 306 -19.94 -1.85 18.94
N GLY A 307 -20.49 -0.93 19.72
CA GLY A 307 -21.24 0.22 19.19
C GLY A 307 -20.46 1.13 18.22
N SER A 308 -19.12 1.16 18.28
CA SER A 308 -18.26 1.93 17.36
C SER A 308 -18.26 1.38 15.93
N MET A 309 -18.50 0.08 15.76
CA MET A 309 -18.61 -0.57 14.45
C MET A 309 -19.86 -0.16 13.65
N TYR A 310 -20.78 0.62 14.23
CA TYR A 310 -22.05 0.99 13.58
C TYR A 310 -21.85 1.72 12.24
N GLY A 311 -22.79 1.48 11.31
CA GLY A 311 -22.75 2.06 9.97
C GLY A 311 -21.81 1.29 9.02
N THR A 312 -20.91 2.02 8.36
CA THR A 312 -20.10 1.47 7.25
C THR A 312 -19.12 0.39 7.70
N LYS A 313 -18.50 0.50 8.89
CA LYS A 313 -17.52 -0.48 9.40
C LYS A 313 -18.13 -1.89 9.49
N ILE A 314 -19.29 -2.06 10.14
CA ILE A 314 -19.98 -3.37 10.23
C ILE A 314 -20.63 -3.81 8.90
N GLN A 315 -20.96 -2.89 8.00
CA GLN A 315 -21.40 -3.25 6.65
C GLN A 315 -20.25 -3.89 5.85
N GLN A 316 -19.10 -3.23 5.77
CA GLN A 316 -17.92 -3.72 5.05
C GLN A 316 -17.32 -4.97 5.70
N THR A 317 -17.41 -5.09 7.02
CA THR A 317 -17.05 -6.32 7.76
C THR A 317 -17.90 -7.51 7.32
N ARG A 318 -19.23 -7.33 7.23
CA ARG A 318 -20.13 -8.38 6.74
C ARG A 318 -19.85 -8.71 5.27
N GLU A 319 -19.63 -7.71 4.43
CA GLU A 319 -19.30 -7.90 3.01
C GLU A 319 -18.02 -8.72 2.84
N ALA A 320 -16.93 -8.35 3.52
CA ALA A 320 -15.68 -9.10 3.51
C ALA A 320 -15.86 -10.53 4.02
N LEU A 321 -16.54 -10.74 5.16
CA LEU A 321 -16.80 -12.07 5.71
C LEU A 321 -17.63 -12.95 4.77
N LEU A 322 -18.59 -12.37 4.03
CA LEU A 322 -19.37 -13.12 3.05
C LEU A 322 -18.51 -13.60 1.87
N THR A 323 -17.55 -12.80 1.42
CA THR A 323 -16.60 -13.17 0.36
C THR A 323 -15.56 -14.19 0.87
N ILE A 324 -15.00 -13.97 2.05
CA ILE A 324 -14.06 -14.88 2.72
C ILE A 324 -14.68 -16.27 2.94
N LEU A 325 -15.99 -16.33 3.23
CA LEU A 325 -16.72 -17.59 3.36
C LEU A 325 -17.00 -18.29 2.01
N ASP A 326 -16.90 -17.61 0.86
CA ASP A 326 -16.93 -18.27 -0.45
C ASP A 326 -15.57 -18.86 -0.84
N ASP A 327 -14.48 -18.20 -0.42
CA ASP A 327 -13.10 -18.59 -0.78
C ASP A 327 -12.47 -19.63 0.17
N ILE A 328 -13.17 -20.03 1.24
CA ILE A 328 -12.66 -21.01 2.20
C ILE A 328 -12.62 -22.43 1.60
N HIS A 329 -11.51 -23.14 1.77
CA HIS A 329 -11.30 -24.43 1.11
C HIS A 329 -12.16 -25.53 1.77
N PRO A 330 -12.79 -26.47 1.03
CA PRO A 330 -13.72 -27.45 1.61
C PRO A 330 -13.15 -28.36 2.71
N ASP A 331 -11.82 -28.50 2.78
CA ASP A 331 -11.12 -29.26 3.82
C ASP A 331 -10.81 -28.47 5.11
N ASP A 332 -10.99 -27.15 5.08
CA ASP A 332 -10.80 -26.28 6.23
C ASP A 332 -11.93 -26.44 7.26
N TYR A 333 -11.60 -26.03 8.49
CA TYR A 333 -12.54 -25.90 9.59
C TYR A 333 -12.60 -24.43 10.01
N PHE A 334 -13.80 -23.94 10.27
CA PHE A 334 -13.98 -22.54 10.62
C PHE A 334 -15.01 -22.31 11.71
N GLY A 335 -14.95 -21.13 12.33
CA GLY A 335 -15.97 -20.64 13.23
C GLY A 335 -15.96 -19.13 13.32
N ILE A 336 -17.05 -18.58 13.84
CA ILE A 336 -17.24 -17.15 14.02
C ILE A 336 -17.59 -16.92 15.49
N VAL A 337 -16.82 -16.05 16.13
CA VAL A 337 -17.03 -15.55 17.48
C VAL A 337 -17.25 -14.05 17.34
N LEU A 338 -18.43 -13.57 17.75
CA LEU A 338 -18.72 -12.15 17.86
C LEU A 338 -18.45 -11.72 19.30
N PHE A 339 -17.93 -10.52 19.51
CA PHE A 339 -17.76 -9.97 20.85
C PHE A 339 -18.18 -8.50 20.95
N ASP A 340 -18.88 -8.19 22.03
CA ASP A 340 -19.14 -6.85 22.55
C ASP A 340 -18.74 -6.83 24.05
N ASP A 341 -19.63 -6.47 24.99
CA ASP A 341 -19.49 -6.85 26.41
C ASP A 341 -19.83 -8.32 26.70
N THR A 342 -20.34 -9.04 25.70
CA THR A 342 -20.65 -10.46 25.71
C THR A 342 -19.90 -11.18 24.59
N ILE A 343 -19.83 -12.51 24.66
CA ILE A 343 -19.14 -13.34 23.67
C ILE A 343 -20.14 -14.33 23.08
N VAL A 344 -20.43 -14.19 21.78
CA VAL A 344 -21.43 -14.99 21.08
C VAL A 344 -20.77 -15.84 20.01
N ARG A 345 -20.86 -17.15 20.16
CA ARG A 345 -20.35 -18.13 19.19
C ARG A 345 -21.44 -18.47 18.18
N MET A 346 -21.11 -18.56 16.90
CA MET A 346 -22.04 -19.04 15.87
C MET A 346 -22.48 -20.50 16.13
N LYS A 347 -21.53 -21.37 16.50
CA LYS A 347 -21.74 -22.77 16.89
C LYS A 347 -20.78 -23.12 18.05
N PRO A 348 -21.08 -24.16 18.86
CA PRO A 348 -20.23 -24.55 20.00
C PRO A 348 -18.83 -25.07 19.63
N SER A 349 -18.63 -25.48 18.37
CA SER A 349 -17.47 -26.19 17.82
C SER A 349 -17.25 -25.73 16.38
N LEU A 350 -16.00 -25.82 15.89
CA LEU A 350 -15.63 -25.46 14.52
C LEU A 350 -16.35 -26.36 13.50
N SER A 351 -16.74 -25.76 12.38
CA SER A 351 -17.47 -26.41 11.30
C SER A 351 -16.57 -26.67 10.12
N LYS A 352 -16.53 -27.90 9.60
CA LYS A 352 -15.91 -28.17 8.29
C LYS A 352 -16.60 -27.35 7.20
N ALA A 353 -15.83 -26.80 6.27
CA ALA A 353 -16.22 -25.92 5.16
C ALA A 353 -17.07 -26.59 4.06
N THR A 354 -18.07 -27.39 4.44
CA THR A 354 -19.10 -27.89 3.51
C THR A 354 -20.01 -26.75 3.06
N GLU A 355 -20.54 -26.83 1.82
CA GLU A 355 -21.48 -25.84 1.25
C GLU A 355 -22.64 -25.47 2.21
N GLN A 356 -23.18 -26.46 2.93
CA GLN A 356 -24.27 -26.23 3.89
C GLN A 356 -23.81 -25.43 5.12
N ASN A 357 -22.66 -25.76 5.72
CA ASN A 357 -22.10 -24.99 6.84
C ASN A 357 -21.70 -23.58 6.41
N VAL A 358 -21.11 -23.42 5.23
CA VAL A 358 -20.79 -22.10 4.64
C VAL A 358 -22.06 -21.28 4.46
N LYS A 359 -23.11 -21.85 3.87
CA LYS A 359 -24.41 -21.18 3.71
C LYS A 359 -25.01 -20.75 5.05
N GLU A 360 -25.02 -21.62 6.06
CA GLU A 360 -25.49 -21.30 7.41
C GLU A 360 -24.68 -20.16 8.04
N ALA A 361 -23.36 -20.14 7.84
CA ALA A 361 -22.49 -19.07 8.32
C ALA A 361 -22.76 -17.74 7.59
N LYS A 362 -22.97 -17.75 6.27
CA LYS A 362 -23.38 -16.54 5.53
C LYS A 362 -24.76 -16.03 5.99
N ASP A 363 -25.69 -16.93 6.30
CA ASP A 363 -27.01 -16.59 6.87
C ASP A 363 -26.94 -16.07 8.32
N TYR A 364 -25.86 -16.38 9.05
CA TYR A 364 -25.53 -15.78 10.35
C TYR A 364 -24.87 -14.40 10.16
N VAL A 365 -23.82 -14.29 9.33
CA VAL A 365 -23.07 -13.05 9.07
C VAL A 365 -23.98 -11.90 8.62
N ARG A 366 -24.94 -12.14 7.73
CA ARG A 366 -25.87 -11.08 7.28
C ARG A 366 -26.67 -10.41 8.42
N LYS A 367 -26.89 -11.14 9.53
CA LYS A 367 -27.66 -10.69 10.69
C LYS A 367 -26.82 -10.03 11.79
N ILE A 368 -25.50 -9.94 11.61
CA ILE A 368 -24.63 -9.24 12.56
C ILE A 368 -25.05 -7.77 12.62
N ILE A 369 -25.19 -7.25 13.84
CA ILE A 369 -25.51 -5.86 14.17
C ILE A 369 -24.48 -5.34 15.16
N ALA A 370 -24.19 -4.04 15.08
CA ALA A 370 -23.28 -3.37 16.02
C ALA A 370 -24.04 -2.89 17.26
N VAL A 371 -23.58 -3.26 18.46
CA VAL A 371 -24.18 -2.96 19.77
C VAL A 371 -23.16 -3.20 20.89
N GLY A 372 -23.35 -2.59 22.06
CA GLY A 372 -22.59 -2.94 23.26
C GLY A 372 -21.18 -2.32 23.36
N SER A 373 -20.42 -2.84 24.33
CA SER A 373 -19.04 -2.45 24.67
C SER A 373 -18.01 -3.38 24.01
N THR A 374 -16.75 -3.45 24.46
CA THR A 374 -15.66 -4.17 23.77
C THR A 374 -14.80 -5.00 24.74
N ASP A 375 -14.95 -6.34 24.75
CA ASP A 375 -14.11 -7.31 25.50
C ASP A 375 -13.23 -8.15 24.56
N ILE A 376 -12.14 -7.56 24.07
CA ILE A 376 -11.14 -8.24 23.22
C ILE A 376 -10.56 -9.47 23.92
N ASN A 377 -10.29 -9.36 25.23
CA ASN A 377 -9.71 -10.43 26.03
C ASN A 377 -10.62 -11.66 26.05
N GLY A 378 -11.90 -11.47 26.36
CA GLY A 378 -12.91 -12.52 26.34
C GLY A 378 -13.07 -13.15 24.96
N GLY A 379 -13.20 -12.32 23.91
CA GLY A 379 -13.37 -12.78 22.53
C GLY A 379 -12.22 -13.68 22.04
N VAL A 380 -10.96 -13.25 22.24
CA VAL A 380 -9.78 -14.02 21.82
C VAL A 380 -9.61 -15.29 22.66
N LEU A 381 -9.75 -15.21 23.99
CA LEU A 381 -9.59 -16.38 24.86
C LEU A 381 -10.64 -17.47 24.60
N GLU A 382 -11.88 -17.10 24.26
CA GLU A 382 -12.91 -18.08 23.89
C GLU A 382 -12.59 -18.74 22.54
N ALA A 383 -12.03 -18.00 21.58
CA ALA A 383 -11.61 -18.56 20.31
C ALA A 383 -10.49 -19.62 20.49
N VAL A 384 -9.44 -19.28 21.24
CA VAL A 384 -8.35 -20.22 21.55
C VAL A 384 -8.91 -21.49 22.20
N LYS A 385 -9.75 -21.33 23.23
CA LYS A 385 -10.39 -22.43 23.94
C LYS A 385 -11.25 -23.32 23.03
N MET A 386 -11.96 -22.77 22.05
CA MET A 386 -12.72 -23.57 21.08
C MET A 386 -11.80 -24.46 20.23
N ILE A 387 -10.66 -23.93 19.76
CA ILE A 387 -9.68 -24.70 18.99
C ILE A 387 -9.02 -25.77 19.87
N GLU A 388 -8.61 -25.43 21.10
CA GLU A 388 -8.04 -26.38 22.05
C GLU A 388 -9.00 -27.54 22.35
N GLN A 389 -10.28 -27.25 22.60
CA GLN A 389 -11.31 -28.25 22.87
C GLN A 389 -11.51 -29.18 21.68
N ASP A 390 -11.67 -28.64 20.46
CA ASP A 390 -11.89 -29.46 19.27
C ASP A 390 -10.63 -30.24 18.83
N THR A 391 -9.43 -29.73 19.17
CA THR A 391 -8.16 -30.46 19.02
C THR A 391 -8.10 -31.64 19.99
N ALA A 392 -8.36 -31.40 21.28
CA ALA A 392 -8.32 -32.43 22.32
C ALA A 392 -9.39 -33.53 22.10
N GLU A 393 -10.56 -33.15 21.57
CA GLU A 393 -11.64 -34.07 21.19
C GLU A 393 -11.44 -34.72 19.80
N LYS A 394 -10.31 -34.48 19.12
CA LYS A 394 -9.96 -35.01 17.79
C LYS A 394 -11.01 -34.75 16.69
N LYS A 395 -11.63 -33.57 16.70
CA LYS A 395 -12.56 -33.11 15.65
C LYS A 395 -11.87 -32.41 14.48
N LEU A 396 -10.69 -31.83 14.74
CA LEU A 396 -9.86 -31.14 13.77
C LEU A 396 -8.84 -32.12 13.13
N PRO A 397 -8.35 -31.88 11.90
CA PRO A 397 -7.36 -32.75 11.26
C PRO A 397 -6.02 -32.74 12.01
N GLU A 398 -5.37 -33.91 12.19
CA GLU A 398 -4.11 -33.99 12.95
C GLU A 398 -2.94 -33.23 12.29
N ARG A 399 -2.95 -33.08 10.94
CA ARG A 399 -2.00 -32.26 10.17
C ARG A 399 -2.70 -31.01 9.62
N SER A 400 -3.00 -30.06 10.51
CA SER A 400 -3.63 -28.78 10.17
C SER A 400 -2.99 -27.62 10.93
N VAL A 401 -3.09 -26.40 10.40
CA VAL A 401 -2.65 -25.18 11.09
C VAL A 401 -3.82 -24.45 11.72
N SER A 402 -3.62 -23.95 12.94
CA SER A 402 -4.66 -23.22 13.68
C SER A 402 -4.36 -21.73 13.71
N MET A 403 -5.37 -20.92 13.38
CA MET A 403 -5.25 -19.46 13.33
C MET A 403 -6.48 -18.74 13.88
N VAL A 404 -6.24 -17.60 14.52
CA VAL A 404 -7.27 -16.68 15.01
C VAL A 404 -7.10 -15.37 14.24
N ILE A 405 -8.18 -14.86 13.66
CA ILE A 405 -8.22 -13.56 12.98
C ILE A 405 -9.13 -12.65 13.80
N LEU A 406 -8.52 -11.76 14.58
CA LEU A 406 -9.20 -10.71 15.33
C LEU A 406 -9.45 -9.50 14.42
N LEU A 407 -10.67 -8.97 14.41
CA LEU A 407 -11.01 -7.66 13.81
C LEU A 407 -11.64 -6.79 14.89
N THR A 408 -11.11 -5.59 15.12
CA THR A 408 -11.63 -4.62 16.10
C THR A 408 -11.38 -3.19 15.63
N ASP A 409 -12.28 -2.28 15.99
CA ASP A 409 -12.17 -0.85 15.67
C ASP A 409 -11.90 0.04 16.89
N GLY A 410 -11.85 -0.54 18.10
CA GLY A 410 -11.86 0.21 19.35
C GLY A 410 -10.93 -0.35 20.43
N GLN A 411 -10.94 0.33 21.57
CA GLN A 411 -10.17 -0.04 22.76
C GLN A 411 -10.95 -1.03 23.63
N PRO A 412 -10.29 -1.99 24.31
CA PRO A 412 -10.95 -2.88 25.25
C PRO A 412 -11.50 -2.07 26.44
N ASN A 413 -12.81 -2.12 26.63
CA ASN A 413 -13.55 -1.29 27.60
C ASN A 413 -14.57 -2.09 28.45
N SER A 414 -14.76 -3.37 28.14
CA SER A 414 -15.41 -4.38 28.99
C SER A 414 -14.43 -5.51 29.31
N GLY A 415 -14.75 -6.37 30.28
CA GLY A 415 -13.89 -7.47 30.72
C GLY A 415 -12.60 -6.99 31.39
N GLU A 416 -11.45 -7.50 30.92
CA GLU A 416 -10.13 -6.99 31.30
C GLU A 416 -9.67 -5.95 30.25
N SER A 417 -9.53 -4.70 30.68
CA SER A 417 -9.19 -3.56 29.81
C SER A 417 -7.70 -3.17 29.86
N ARG A 418 -6.90 -3.80 30.72
CA ARG A 418 -5.47 -3.54 30.81
C ARG A 418 -4.70 -4.22 29.68
N LEU A 419 -4.31 -3.43 28.68
CA LEU A 419 -3.57 -3.87 27.48
C LEU A 419 -2.41 -4.85 27.77
N ASP A 420 -1.61 -4.57 28.81
CA ASP A 420 -0.47 -5.40 29.22
C ASP A 420 -0.88 -6.80 29.68
N LYS A 421 -1.98 -6.90 30.44
CA LYS A 421 -2.55 -8.18 30.86
C LYS A 421 -3.26 -8.91 29.75
N ILE A 422 -3.92 -8.21 28.82
CA ILE A 422 -4.59 -8.86 27.67
C ILE A 422 -3.52 -9.58 26.83
N GLN A 423 -2.40 -8.92 26.57
CA GLN A 423 -1.24 -9.51 25.91
C GLN A 423 -0.71 -10.75 26.67
N GLU A 424 -0.50 -10.65 28.00
CA GLU A 424 -0.08 -11.79 28.83
C GLU A 424 -1.08 -12.97 28.77
N ASN A 425 -2.38 -12.69 28.93
CA ASN A 425 -3.45 -13.68 28.90
C ASN A 425 -3.51 -14.40 27.56
N VAL A 426 -3.50 -13.64 26.45
CA VAL A 426 -3.56 -14.18 25.09
C VAL A 426 -2.32 -14.98 24.76
N GLN A 427 -1.12 -14.46 25.05
CA GLN A 427 0.15 -15.18 24.83
C GLN A 427 0.17 -16.52 25.59
N LYS A 428 -0.28 -16.51 26.85
CA LYS A 428 -0.37 -17.71 27.68
C LYS A 428 -1.38 -18.73 27.17
N ALA A 429 -2.52 -18.29 26.64
CA ALA A 429 -3.55 -19.17 26.10
C ALA A 429 -3.15 -19.77 24.75
N MET A 430 -2.59 -18.95 23.84
CA MET A 430 -2.14 -19.39 22.51
C MET A 430 -1.05 -20.46 22.56
N GLY A 431 -0.20 -20.45 23.59
CA GLY A 431 0.77 -21.49 23.90
C GLY A 431 1.84 -21.75 22.83
N GLY A 432 1.93 -20.89 21.80
CA GLY A 432 2.78 -21.07 20.62
C GLY A 432 2.26 -22.06 19.56
N ASN A 433 1.06 -22.64 19.77
CA ASN A 433 0.48 -23.69 18.91
C ASN A 433 -0.46 -23.15 17.82
N MET A 434 -0.71 -21.84 17.82
CA MET A 434 -1.62 -21.16 16.90
C MET A 434 -1.03 -19.81 16.49
N THR A 435 -1.53 -19.24 15.39
CA THR A 435 -1.15 -17.90 14.93
C THR A 435 -2.29 -16.90 15.18
N LEU A 436 -2.00 -15.73 15.77
CA LEU A 436 -2.97 -14.63 15.92
C LEU A 436 -2.68 -13.50 14.94
N PHE A 437 -3.65 -13.19 14.09
CA PHE A 437 -3.66 -12.02 13.23
C PHE A 437 -4.60 -10.96 13.79
N CYS A 438 -4.15 -9.70 13.83
CA CYS A 438 -4.93 -8.59 14.39
C CYS A 438 -5.22 -7.52 13.33
N LEU A 439 -6.51 -7.30 13.04
CA LEU A 439 -6.98 -6.33 12.07
C LEU A 439 -7.55 -5.13 12.81
N GLY A 440 -6.86 -3.99 12.76
CA GLY A 440 -7.28 -2.75 13.39
C GLY A 440 -8.05 -1.87 12.41
N PHE A 441 -9.36 -1.70 12.62
CA PHE A 441 -10.24 -0.99 11.69
C PHE A 441 -10.35 0.51 12.03
N GLY A 442 -9.75 1.35 11.20
CA GLY A 442 -9.68 2.80 11.39
C GLY A 442 -8.50 3.20 12.27
N TYR A 443 -8.65 4.32 12.96
CA TYR A 443 -7.60 4.93 13.80
C TYR A 443 -7.92 4.95 15.29
N ASP A 444 -9.14 4.55 15.69
CA ASP A 444 -9.63 4.64 17.08
C ASP A 444 -9.06 3.53 18.00
N VAL A 445 -8.41 2.52 17.41
CA VAL A 445 -7.70 1.43 18.10
C VAL A 445 -6.20 1.71 18.26
N ASP A 446 -5.64 1.28 19.40
CA ASP A 446 -4.20 1.25 19.67
C ASP A 446 -3.59 0.13 18.82
N TYR A 447 -2.92 0.54 17.74
CA TYR A 447 -2.33 -0.39 16.81
C TYR A 447 -1.04 -1.03 17.35
N ASN A 448 -0.29 -0.32 18.19
CA ASN A 448 0.90 -0.85 18.82
C ASN A 448 0.54 -1.99 19.80
N PHE A 449 -0.55 -1.85 20.55
CA PHE A 449 -1.14 -2.93 21.35
C PHE A 449 -1.47 -4.17 20.50
N LEU A 450 -2.16 -3.99 19.36
CA LEU A 450 -2.50 -5.09 18.44
C LEU A 450 -1.28 -5.73 17.78
N ASP A 451 -0.30 -4.93 17.38
CA ASP A 451 0.93 -5.37 16.70
C ASP A 451 1.83 -6.17 17.64
N VAL A 452 2.06 -5.69 18.86
CA VAL A 452 2.76 -6.46 19.90
C VAL A 452 2.01 -7.77 20.20
N MET A 453 0.69 -7.73 20.34
CA MET A 453 -0.12 -8.93 20.61
C MET A 453 -0.06 -9.96 19.47
N ALA A 454 -0.03 -9.52 18.20
CA ALA A 454 0.12 -10.41 17.06
C ALA A 454 1.56 -10.98 16.94
N LYS A 455 2.58 -10.13 17.08
CA LYS A 455 4.01 -10.50 17.05
C LYS A 455 4.35 -11.54 18.13
N GLN A 456 3.83 -11.37 19.35
CA GLN A 456 4.00 -12.33 20.46
C GLN A 456 3.38 -13.72 20.18
N ASN A 457 2.51 -13.81 19.17
CA ASN A 457 1.71 -14.98 18.84
C ASN A 457 1.88 -15.41 17.37
N ASN A 458 3.11 -15.26 16.85
CA ASN A 458 3.55 -15.73 15.53
C ASN A 458 2.75 -15.21 14.33
N GLY A 459 2.06 -14.08 14.47
CA GLY A 459 1.30 -13.44 13.39
C GLY A 459 1.71 -11.99 13.16
N LEU A 460 0.84 -11.24 12.51
CA LEU A 460 1.03 -9.82 12.20
C LEU A 460 -0.24 -9.02 12.44
N ALA A 461 -0.08 -7.73 12.74
CA ALA A 461 -1.19 -6.78 12.67
C ALA A 461 -1.30 -6.13 11.29
N ARG A 462 -2.51 -5.71 10.91
CA ARG A 462 -2.77 -4.92 9.70
C ARG A 462 -3.82 -3.86 9.99
N ARG A 463 -3.54 -2.60 9.63
CA ARG A 463 -4.56 -1.55 9.68
C ARG A 463 -5.48 -1.67 8.47
N ILE A 464 -6.78 -1.59 8.72
CA ILE A 464 -7.84 -1.52 7.72
C ILE A 464 -8.36 -0.09 7.74
N TYR A 465 -8.19 0.64 6.65
CA TYR A 465 -8.54 2.06 6.59
C TYR A 465 -10.03 2.23 6.31
N THR A 466 -10.69 3.12 7.04
CA THR A 466 -12.13 3.43 6.93
C THR A 466 -12.44 4.22 5.67
N ASP A 467 -12.55 3.51 4.56
CA ASP A 467 -12.73 4.02 3.21
C ASP A 467 -13.60 3.02 2.43
N SER A 468 -14.09 3.42 1.26
CA SER A 468 -14.93 2.64 0.35
C SER A 468 -14.43 1.21 0.07
N ASP A 469 -13.11 0.99 0.03
CA ASP A 469 -12.47 -0.29 -0.28
C ASP A 469 -12.16 -1.18 0.95
N ALA A 470 -12.59 -0.83 2.17
CA ALA A 470 -12.22 -1.58 3.37
C ALA A 470 -12.60 -3.09 3.31
N ALA A 471 -13.68 -3.44 2.61
CA ALA A 471 -14.04 -4.83 2.36
C ALA A 471 -12.98 -5.56 1.50
N LEU A 472 -12.41 -4.88 0.51
CA LEU A 472 -11.31 -5.39 -0.32
C LEU A 472 -10.00 -5.46 0.46
N GLN A 473 -9.74 -4.53 1.39
CA GLN A 473 -8.57 -4.59 2.27
C GLN A 473 -8.62 -5.82 3.19
N LEU A 474 -9.79 -6.12 3.79
CA LEU A 474 -10.03 -7.30 4.62
C LEU A 474 -9.88 -8.60 3.82
N HIS A 475 -10.50 -8.67 2.63
CA HIS A 475 -10.40 -9.82 1.73
C HIS A 475 -8.97 -10.04 1.19
N GLY A 476 -8.27 -8.96 0.83
CA GLY A 476 -6.88 -8.99 0.39
C GLY A 476 -5.94 -9.49 1.47
N PHE A 477 -6.14 -9.07 2.73
CA PHE A 477 -5.43 -9.63 3.87
C PHE A 477 -5.74 -11.13 4.05
N TYR A 478 -7.01 -11.55 4.02
CA TYR A 478 -7.34 -12.98 4.13
C TYR A 478 -6.65 -13.78 3.03
N SER A 479 -6.62 -13.26 1.80
CA SER A 479 -5.93 -13.86 0.66
C SER A 479 -4.40 -13.98 0.85
N GLU A 480 -3.75 -13.12 1.66
CA GLU A 480 -2.34 -13.28 2.05
C GLU A 480 -2.12 -14.52 2.95
N VAL A 481 -3.14 -14.96 3.72
CA VAL A 481 -3.05 -16.03 4.73
C VAL A 481 -3.97 -17.24 4.47
N ALA A 482 -4.70 -17.25 3.36
CA ALA A 482 -5.76 -18.21 3.08
C ALA A 482 -5.25 -19.64 2.77
N SER A 483 -4.06 -19.76 2.18
CA SER A 483 -3.53 -21.04 1.68
C SER A 483 -2.18 -21.36 2.31
N PRO A 484 -2.12 -21.88 3.54
CA PRO A 484 -0.87 -22.36 4.13
C PRO A 484 -0.39 -23.61 3.37
N LEU A 485 0.89 -23.61 2.97
CA LEU A 485 1.54 -24.72 2.25
C LEU A 485 2.42 -25.59 3.16
N LEU A 486 3.01 -24.98 4.18
CA LEU A 486 3.90 -25.62 5.15
C LEU A 486 3.64 -25.07 6.54
N ALA A 487 3.76 -25.92 7.56
CA ALA A 487 3.83 -25.54 8.97
C ALA A 487 5.22 -25.84 9.54
N GLU A 488 5.59 -25.18 10.65
CA GLU A 488 6.84 -25.42 11.39
C GLU A 488 8.09 -25.46 10.49
N VAL A 489 8.27 -24.43 9.65
CA VAL A 489 9.40 -24.31 8.73
C VAL A 489 10.66 -23.95 9.51
N ASN A 490 11.62 -24.87 9.56
CA ASN A 490 12.91 -24.72 10.21
C ASN A 490 14.02 -24.73 9.16
N MET A 491 14.86 -23.69 9.15
CA MET A 491 15.97 -23.56 8.21
C MET A 491 17.30 -23.72 8.97
N HIS A 492 17.99 -24.82 8.71
CA HIS A 492 19.23 -25.22 9.38
C HIS A 492 20.45 -24.86 8.52
N TYR A 493 21.37 -24.12 9.14
CA TYR A 493 22.63 -23.67 8.55
C TYR A 493 23.80 -24.22 9.39
N PRO A 494 25.01 -24.42 8.82
CA PRO A 494 26.13 -24.96 9.59
C PRO A 494 26.61 -23.96 10.66
N GLU A 495 26.51 -24.33 11.94
CA GLU A 495 26.88 -23.46 13.08
C GLU A 495 28.33 -22.95 13.02
N THR A 496 29.25 -23.75 12.44
CA THR A 496 30.66 -23.37 12.28
C THR A 496 30.91 -22.38 11.15
N ALA A 497 29.92 -22.15 10.28
CA ALA A 497 30.06 -21.30 9.10
C ALA A 497 29.29 -19.97 9.21
N VAL A 498 28.44 -19.79 10.24
CA VAL A 498 27.56 -18.61 10.37
C VAL A 498 27.77 -17.90 11.71
N ASN A 499 28.34 -16.69 11.65
CA ASN A 499 28.57 -15.82 12.81
C ASN A 499 27.31 -15.09 13.29
N SER A 500 26.38 -14.77 12.37
CA SER A 500 25.14 -14.07 12.69
C SER A 500 24.06 -14.47 11.71
N LEU A 501 22.85 -14.69 12.21
CA LEU A 501 21.71 -15.18 11.44
C LEU A 501 20.45 -14.43 11.88
N THR A 502 19.57 -14.11 10.93
CA THR A 502 18.22 -13.63 11.24
C THR A 502 17.35 -14.75 11.80
N ASN A 503 16.06 -14.48 12.07
CA ASN A 503 15.09 -15.55 12.29
C ASN A 503 15.15 -16.60 11.15
N HIS A 504 15.10 -17.87 11.54
CA HIS A 504 15.21 -19.05 10.68
C HIS A 504 14.17 -20.14 11.06
N HIS A 505 13.22 -19.81 11.94
CA HIS A 505 12.06 -20.61 12.29
C HIS A 505 10.78 -19.82 11.98
N PHE A 506 9.89 -20.39 11.16
CA PHE A 506 8.66 -19.74 10.73
C PHE A 506 7.48 -20.68 10.92
N LYS A 507 6.42 -20.24 11.60
CA LYS A 507 5.28 -21.11 11.91
C LYS A 507 4.51 -21.59 10.69
N GLN A 508 4.39 -20.76 9.66
CA GLN A 508 3.62 -21.05 8.46
C GLN A 508 4.29 -20.40 7.25
N LEU A 509 4.26 -21.08 6.09
CA LEU A 509 4.50 -20.48 4.78
C LEU A 509 3.19 -20.50 4.00
N PHE A 510 2.78 -19.35 3.46
CA PHE A 510 1.56 -19.24 2.65
C PHE A 510 1.85 -19.25 1.16
N ASN A 511 0.90 -19.77 0.37
CA ASN A 511 0.96 -19.71 -1.08
C ASN A 511 1.03 -18.24 -1.54
N GLY A 512 1.91 -17.98 -2.51
CA GLY A 512 2.17 -16.63 -2.99
C GLY A 512 2.98 -15.73 -2.06
N SER A 513 3.39 -16.20 -0.87
CA SER A 513 4.38 -15.52 -0.01
C SER A 513 5.79 -16.08 -0.22
N GLU A 514 6.74 -15.65 0.61
CA GLU A 514 8.13 -16.11 0.64
C GLU A 514 8.73 -15.94 2.04
N ILE A 515 9.63 -16.87 2.41
CA ILE A 515 10.50 -16.73 3.58
C ILE A 515 11.86 -16.21 3.12
N VAL A 516 12.37 -15.19 3.81
CA VAL A 516 13.71 -14.62 3.57
C VAL A 516 14.53 -14.71 4.86
N VAL A 517 15.70 -15.35 4.77
CA VAL A 517 16.68 -15.45 5.87
C VAL A 517 18.01 -14.89 5.39
N ALA A 518 18.67 -14.08 6.22
CA ALA A 518 19.98 -13.53 5.90
C ALA A 518 20.98 -13.82 7.02
N GLY A 519 22.25 -13.93 6.66
CA GLY A 519 23.30 -14.20 7.63
C GLY A 519 24.69 -13.73 7.20
N ARG A 520 25.58 -13.65 8.18
CA ARG A 520 27.00 -13.34 8.01
C ARG A 520 27.82 -14.60 8.26
N LEU A 521 28.68 -14.92 7.30
CA LEU A 521 29.55 -16.08 7.34
C LEU A 521 30.76 -15.88 8.28
N SER A 522 31.32 -16.98 8.75
CA SER A 522 32.49 -17.00 9.64
C SER A 522 33.81 -16.90 8.87
N ASP A 523 33.91 -17.68 7.79
CA ASP A 523 35.01 -17.69 6.82
C ASP A 523 34.41 -17.84 5.41
N ASN A 524 35.21 -17.57 4.38
CA ASN A 524 34.81 -17.73 2.97
C ASN A 524 34.96 -19.17 2.42
N ASP A 525 35.03 -20.18 3.30
CA ASP A 525 35.03 -21.60 2.90
C ASP A 525 33.60 -22.05 2.54
N LEU A 526 33.27 -21.88 1.26
CA LEU A 526 31.93 -22.03 0.71
C LEU A 526 31.68 -23.45 0.16
N ASP A 527 32.75 -24.26 0.05
CA ASP A 527 32.72 -25.62 -0.52
C ASP A 527 31.87 -26.61 0.31
N ASN A 528 31.46 -26.22 1.53
CA ASN A 528 30.66 -27.04 2.44
C ASN A 528 29.40 -26.34 3.01
N PHE A 529 28.91 -25.26 2.39
CA PHE A 529 27.68 -24.58 2.87
C PHE A 529 26.40 -25.37 2.48
N LEU A 530 26.18 -26.48 3.19
CA LEU A 530 25.00 -27.33 3.09
C LEU A 530 23.87 -26.76 3.96
N VAL A 531 22.71 -26.53 3.35
CA VAL A 531 21.50 -26.05 4.03
C VAL A 531 20.43 -27.12 3.99
N GLU A 532 19.73 -27.27 5.12
CA GLU A 532 18.56 -28.15 5.25
C GLU A 532 17.35 -27.33 5.68
N VAL A 533 16.25 -27.44 4.94
CA VAL A 533 14.96 -26.85 5.31
C VAL A 533 13.99 -27.99 5.62
N SER A 534 13.53 -28.06 6.87
CA SER A 534 12.56 -29.05 7.32
C SER A 534 11.22 -28.38 7.66
N ALA A 535 10.11 -29.00 7.29
CA ALA A 535 8.77 -28.46 7.50
C ALA A 535 7.70 -29.57 7.52
N GLN A 536 6.51 -29.26 8.05
CA GLN A 536 5.36 -30.15 8.02
C GLN A 536 4.45 -29.81 6.82
N GLY A 537 4.34 -30.72 5.85
CA GLY A 537 3.38 -30.64 4.75
C GLY A 537 2.04 -31.33 5.08
N MET A 538 1.10 -31.33 4.13
CA MET A 538 -0.23 -31.93 4.34
C MET A 538 -0.17 -33.43 4.66
N GLU A 539 0.56 -34.22 3.85
CA GLU A 539 0.60 -35.68 3.98
C GLU A 539 1.79 -36.16 4.83
N GLU A 540 2.96 -35.54 4.66
CA GLU A 540 4.22 -35.95 5.28
C GLU A 540 5.09 -34.76 5.72
N ASP A 541 6.10 -35.04 6.54
CA ASP A 541 7.14 -34.08 6.90
C ASP A 541 8.16 -34.00 5.75
N LEU A 542 8.45 -32.79 5.28
CA LEU A 542 9.31 -32.52 4.15
C LEU A 542 10.69 -32.06 4.64
N SER A 543 11.75 -32.58 4.02
CA SER A 543 13.13 -32.09 4.19
C SER A 543 13.74 -31.84 2.82
N PHE A 544 14.15 -30.60 2.60
CA PHE A 544 14.88 -30.15 1.42
C PHE A 544 16.35 -29.97 1.82
N LYS A 545 17.27 -30.55 1.04
CA LYS A 545 18.71 -30.38 1.24
C LYS A 545 19.35 -29.89 -0.04
N GLY A 546 20.26 -28.93 0.08
CA GLY A 546 20.97 -28.36 -1.06
C GLY A 546 22.20 -27.57 -0.63
N GLN A 547 23.06 -27.32 -1.59
CA GLN A 547 24.29 -26.56 -1.40
C GLN A 547 24.08 -25.16 -1.96
N ALA A 548 24.59 -24.13 -1.29
CA ALA A 548 24.58 -22.78 -1.86
C ALA A 548 25.53 -22.68 -3.06
N HIS A 549 25.14 -21.90 -4.07
CA HIS A 549 26.01 -21.56 -5.19
C HIS A 549 26.52 -20.12 -5.02
N THR A 550 27.83 -19.94 -5.15
CA THR A 550 28.47 -18.64 -5.11
C THR A 550 28.35 -17.95 -6.46
N LEU A 551 27.71 -16.79 -6.52
CA LEU A 551 27.63 -15.97 -7.72
C LEU A 551 28.77 -14.95 -7.70
N ASP A 552 29.62 -14.92 -8.73
CA ASP A 552 30.62 -13.87 -8.89
C ASP A 552 30.00 -12.65 -9.59
N TRP A 553 29.46 -11.74 -8.79
CA TRP A 553 28.76 -10.55 -9.26
C TRP A 553 29.62 -9.60 -10.10
N ASN A 554 30.95 -9.64 -9.93
CA ASN A 554 31.88 -8.86 -10.75
C ASN A 554 31.85 -9.27 -12.23
N VAL A 555 31.39 -10.49 -12.52
CA VAL A 555 31.21 -11.02 -13.89
C VAL A 555 29.83 -10.63 -14.46
N VAL A 556 28.84 -10.39 -13.61
CA VAL A 556 27.43 -10.17 -14.00
C VAL A 556 27.14 -8.72 -14.37
N PHE A 557 27.71 -7.76 -13.62
CA PHE A 557 27.65 -6.32 -13.90
C PHE A 557 28.95 -5.62 -13.44
N PRO A 558 30.04 -5.68 -14.22
CA PRO A 558 31.29 -5.01 -13.87
C PRO A 558 31.14 -3.49 -13.69
N ASP A 559 30.20 -2.86 -14.41
CA ASP A 559 29.97 -1.41 -14.40
C ASP A 559 28.96 -0.94 -13.33
N ALA A 560 28.21 -1.86 -12.68
CA ALA A 560 27.18 -1.54 -11.68
C ALA A 560 27.52 -2.04 -10.26
N GLY A 561 28.81 -2.26 -9.97
CA GLY A 561 29.29 -2.77 -8.68
C GLY A 561 28.92 -1.91 -7.46
N TYR A 562 28.49 -0.66 -7.65
CA TYR A 562 27.98 0.21 -6.57
C TYR A 562 26.51 -0.06 -6.19
N ILE A 563 25.74 -0.78 -7.03
CA ILE A 563 24.35 -1.17 -6.77
C ILE A 563 24.30 -2.58 -6.15
N PHE A 564 25.14 -3.49 -6.66
CA PHE A 564 25.10 -4.91 -6.33
C PHE A 564 26.26 -5.39 -5.46
N GLY A 565 27.18 -4.50 -5.06
CA GLY A 565 28.39 -4.86 -4.33
C GLY A 565 28.14 -5.36 -2.90
N ASP A 566 27.21 -4.74 -2.16
CA ASP A 566 26.97 -5.01 -0.74
C ASP A 566 25.50 -5.36 -0.41
N PHE A 567 24.64 -5.60 -1.41
CA PHE A 567 23.20 -5.77 -1.17
C PHE A 567 22.85 -6.90 -0.19
N THR A 568 23.60 -7.99 -0.15
CA THR A 568 23.39 -9.08 0.84
C THR A 568 23.74 -8.63 2.26
N GLU A 569 24.77 -7.81 2.42
CA GLU A 569 25.17 -7.20 3.69
C GLU A 569 24.12 -6.17 4.14
N ARG A 570 23.70 -5.28 3.23
CA ARG A 570 22.66 -4.27 3.50
C ARG A 570 21.32 -4.91 3.84
N LEU A 571 20.94 -6.00 3.15
CA LEU A 571 19.71 -6.75 3.42
C LEU A 571 19.79 -7.53 4.74
N TRP A 572 20.93 -8.15 5.05
CA TRP A 572 21.19 -8.73 6.37
C TRP A 572 21.05 -7.69 7.48
N ALA A 573 21.65 -6.50 7.31
CA ALA A 573 21.56 -5.41 8.26
C ALA A 573 20.12 -4.92 8.43
N TYR A 574 19.39 -4.70 7.33
CA TYR A 574 17.98 -4.30 7.34
C TYR A 574 17.11 -5.30 8.11
N LEU A 575 17.17 -6.59 7.76
CA LEU A 575 16.39 -7.64 8.43
C LEU A 575 16.77 -7.78 9.91
N THR A 576 18.05 -7.67 10.24
CA THR A 576 18.53 -7.69 11.63
C THR A 576 17.99 -6.50 12.42
N ILE A 577 17.98 -5.30 11.85
CA ILE A 577 17.39 -4.10 12.47
C ILE A 577 15.88 -4.27 12.68
N GLN A 578 15.14 -4.75 11.67
CA GLN A 578 13.69 -5.00 11.82
C GLN A 578 13.38 -6.01 12.93
N GLN A 579 14.20 -7.05 13.08
CA GLN A 579 14.05 -8.05 14.14
C GLN A 579 14.43 -7.50 15.52
N LEU A 580 15.45 -6.65 15.63
CA LEU A 580 15.77 -5.97 16.88
C LEU A 580 14.66 -5.00 17.31
N LEU A 581 14.12 -4.21 16.37
CA LEU A 581 12.98 -3.32 16.64
C LEU A 581 11.75 -4.12 17.08
N SER A 582 11.36 -5.15 16.32
CA SER A 582 10.22 -6.01 16.69
C SER A 582 10.42 -6.71 18.05
N LYS A 583 11.65 -7.14 18.37
CA LYS A 583 11.97 -7.74 19.66
C LYS A 583 11.84 -6.72 20.79
N LYS A 584 12.34 -5.49 20.62
CA LYS A 584 12.24 -4.39 21.60
C LYS A 584 10.79 -4.16 22.04
N ASP A 585 9.85 -4.16 21.11
CA ASP A 585 8.43 -3.93 21.40
C ASP A 585 7.84 -5.02 22.31
N SER A 586 8.29 -6.27 22.12
CA SER A 586 7.86 -7.45 22.90
C SER A 586 8.67 -7.75 24.17
N SER A 587 9.87 -7.17 24.34
CA SER A 587 10.80 -7.49 25.42
C SER A 587 10.52 -6.70 26.72
N PRO A 588 10.88 -7.23 27.90
CA PRO A 588 10.82 -6.49 29.16
C PRO A 588 11.75 -5.25 29.17
N GLU A 589 11.38 -4.23 29.94
CA GLU A 589 12.02 -2.90 29.93
C GLU A 589 13.56 -2.91 30.13
N HIS A 590 14.06 -3.85 30.93
CA HIS A 590 15.50 -3.97 31.20
C HIS A 590 16.32 -4.48 30.00
N GLU A 591 15.71 -5.21 29.06
CA GLU A 591 16.36 -5.65 27.82
C GLU A 591 16.27 -4.59 26.71
N LYS A 592 15.19 -3.79 26.68
CA LYS A 592 14.90 -2.82 25.63
C LYS A 592 16.06 -1.85 25.38
N ALA A 593 16.76 -1.44 26.43
CA ALA A 593 17.91 -0.53 26.31
C ALA A 593 19.06 -1.13 25.48
N ASN A 594 19.42 -2.40 25.73
CA ASN A 594 20.48 -3.10 25.00
C ASN A 594 20.07 -3.37 23.55
N ILE A 595 18.82 -3.82 23.34
CA ILE A 595 18.27 -4.06 22.00
C ILE A 595 18.23 -2.75 21.19
N SER A 596 17.80 -1.64 21.79
CA SER A 596 17.77 -0.31 21.15
C SER A 596 19.18 0.19 20.81
N ALA A 597 20.16 -0.02 21.69
CA ALA A 597 21.54 0.38 21.43
C ALA A 597 22.13 -0.35 20.22
N ARG A 598 21.94 -1.67 20.13
CA ARG A 598 22.40 -2.48 18.99
C ARG A 598 21.66 -2.13 17.68
N ALA A 599 20.36 -1.86 17.75
CA ALA A 599 19.59 -1.41 16.59
C ALA A 599 20.09 -0.04 16.09
N LEU A 600 20.33 0.90 17.00
CA LEU A 600 20.89 2.22 16.69
C LEU A 600 22.28 2.13 16.06
N GLU A 601 23.17 1.30 16.61
CA GLU A 601 24.52 1.05 16.09
C GLU A 601 24.47 0.57 14.62
N LEU A 602 23.66 -0.44 14.32
CA LEU A 602 23.49 -0.94 12.95
C LEU A 602 22.82 0.09 12.02
N SER A 603 21.79 0.80 12.49
CA SER A 603 21.14 1.86 11.70
C SER A 603 22.13 2.96 11.30
N LEU A 604 23.02 3.37 12.20
CA LEU A 604 24.07 4.35 11.92
C LEU A 604 25.17 3.78 11.00
N GLN A 605 25.61 2.54 11.24
CA GLN A 605 26.64 1.88 10.42
C GLN A 605 26.23 1.79 8.95
N TYR A 606 24.98 1.42 8.66
CA TYR A 606 24.47 1.24 7.30
C TYR A 606 23.71 2.46 6.75
N SER A 607 23.68 3.57 7.50
CA SER A 607 22.99 4.82 7.15
C SER A 607 21.48 4.69 6.90
N PHE A 608 20.81 3.76 7.58
CA PHE A 608 19.36 3.61 7.51
C PHE A 608 18.64 4.66 8.37
N VAL A 609 17.60 5.29 7.81
CA VAL A 609 16.64 6.10 8.57
C VAL A 609 15.61 5.16 9.21
N THR A 610 15.54 5.17 10.54
CA THR A 610 14.76 4.22 11.34
C THR A 610 14.08 4.96 12.49
N PRO A 611 13.17 4.35 13.29
CA PRO A 611 12.61 5.00 14.48
C PRO A 611 13.65 5.36 15.57
N LEU A 612 14.94 5.09 15.34
CA LEU A 612 16.06 5.44 16.20
C LEU A 612 17.05 6.42 15.54
N THR A 613 16.89 6.74 14.24
CA THR A 613 17.86 7.49 13.44
C THR A 613 17.19 8.45 12.44
N SER A 614 17.69 9.69 12.41
CA SER A 614 17.17 10.77 11.58
C SER A 614 18.20 11.22 10.53
N MET A 615 17.75 11.57 9.33
CA MET A 615 18.59 12.21 8.31
C MET A 615 18.54 13.72 8.50
N VAL A 616 19.68 14.36 8.79
CA VAL A 616 19.76 15.81 8.96
C VAL A 616 20.37 16.45 7.72
N ALA A 617 19.66 17.39 7.12
CA ALA A 617 20.15 18.16 5.98
C ALA A 617 20.61 19.55 6.44
N THR A 618 21.89 19.86 6.21
CA THR A 618 22.46 21.16 6.51
C THR A 618 22.52 22.01 5.26
N LYS A 619 21.98 23.24 5.34
CA LYS A 619 22.12 24.22 4.26
C LYS A 619 23.60 24.60 4.11
N PRO A 620 24.21 24.53 2.91
CA PRO A 620 25.55 25.07 2.71
C PRO A 620 25.55 26.57 3.05
N GLN A 621 26.52 27.00 3.84
CA GLN A 621 26.49 28.29 4.54
C GLN A 621 26.33 29.48 3.58
N SER A 622 25.25 30.24 3.77
CA SER A 622 25.28 31.68 3.62
C SER A 622 25.60 32.24 5.01
N ASP A 623 26.65 33.06 5.16
CA ASP A 623 27.00 33.65 6.44
C ASP A 623 25.80 34.39 7.09
N GLU A 624 25.78 34.36 8.42
CA GLU A 624 24.76 34.86 9.36
C GLU A 624 23.61 33.88 9.77
N ALA A 625 23.52 33.70 11.10
CA ALA A 625 22.53 32.95 11.90
C ALA A 625 22.63 31.39 11.94
N PRO A 626 23.05 30.79 13.08
CA PRO A 626 22.81 29.38 13.36
C PRO A 626 21.35 29.19 13.81
N GLY A 627 20.49 28.69 12.91
CA GLY A 627 19.06 28.48 13.19
C GLY A 627 18.47 27.28 12.45
N ASP A 628 18.61 27.22 11.13
CA ASP A 628 17.89 26.25 10.30
C ASP A 628 18.66 24.94 10.11
N THR A 629 18.68 24.12 11.16
CA THR A 629 19.06 22.70 11.06
C THR A 629 17.78 21.89 10.85
N LEU A 630 17.67 21.16 9.73
CA LEU A 630 16.42 20.56 9.28
C LEU A 630 16.52 19.03 9.25
N ILE A 631 15.48 18.36 9.74
CA ILE A 631 15.48 16.93 10.08
C ILE A 631 14.43 16.19 9.25
N ALA A 632 14.80 15.04 8.69
CA ALA A 632 13.91 14.06 8.08
C ALA A 632 13.93 12.77 8.90
N ASP A 633 12.80 12.48 9.54
CA ASP A 633 12.58 11.31 10.40
C ASP A 633 11.78 10.23 9.66
N LYS A 634 11.93 8.97 10.07
CA LYS A 634 11.00 7.90 9.67
C LYS A 634 9.80 7.90 10.62
N LEU A 635 8.60 8.09 10.07
CA LEU A 635 7.38 8.21 10.87
C LEU A 635 7.02 6.90 11.56
N THR A 636 6.71 7.00 12.85
CA THR A 636 6.07 5.93 13.62
C THR A 636 4.59 5.82 13.30
N GLU A 637 3.97 4.69 13.64
CA GLU A 637 2.54 4.49 13.42
C GLU A 637 1.68 5.41 14.29
N ASP A 638 2.11 5.72 15.52
CA ASP A 638 1.45 6.69 16.39
C ASP A 638 1.46 8.10 15.77
N GLU A 639 2.58 8.52 15.17
CA GLU A 639 2.66 9.79 14.44
C GLU A 639 1.77 9.81 13.20
N ARG A 640 1.62 8.67 12.51
CA ARG A 640 0.65 8.51 11.41
C ARG A 640 -0.79 8.67 11.90
N GLN A 641 -1.17 8.09 13.05
CA GLN A 641 -2.46 8.32 13.69
C GLN A 641 -2.67 9.81 13.99
N HIS A 642 -1.72 10.46 14.67
CA HIS A 642 -1.80 11.89 15.00
C HIS A 642 -1.87 12.80 13.76
N SER A 643 -1.18 12.45 12.67
CA SER A 643 -1.25 13.21 11.40
C SER A 643 -2.60 13.04 10.71
N SER A 644 -3.20 11.85 10.78
CA SER A 644 -4.51 11.53 10.20
C SER A 644 -5.65 12.22 10.95
N SER A 645 -5.58 12.27 12.29
CA SER A 645 -6.56 12.97 13.12
C SER A 645 -6.61 14.49 12.86
N ARG A 646 -5.51 15.11 12.40
CA ARG A 646 -5.52 16.53 11.99
C ARG A 646 -6.34 16.79 10.72
N TYR A 647 -6.51 15.80 9.84
CA TYR A 647 -7.37 15.92 8.66
C TYR A 647 -8.88 15.82 8.98
N TYR A 648 -9.23 15.37 10.19
CA TYR A 648 -10.62 15.20 10.65
C TYR A 648 -11.04 16.17 11.77
N ALA A 649 -10.19 17.14 12.14
CA ALA A 649 -10.52 18.12 13.17
C ALA A 649 -11.12 19.41 12.55
N PRO A 650 -12.44 19.65 12.63
CA PRO A 650 -12.98 20.99 12.39
C PRO A 650 -12.44 21.96 13.45
N PRO A 651 -12.23 23.25 13.13
CA PRO A 651 -11.70 24.21 14.08
C PRO A 651 -12.65 24.39 15.26
N VAL A 652 -12.17 24.04 16.47
CA VAL A 652 -12.96 24.14 17.71
C VAL A 652 -13.21 25.60 18.05
N THR A 653 -14.38 26.11 17.65
CA THR A 653 -14.94 27.35 18.18
C THR A 653 -15.93 27.00 19.30
N SER A 654 -15.74 27.60 20.47
CA SER A 654 -16.57 27.33 21.64
C SER A 654 -17.96 27.95 21.46
N TYR A 655 -18.98 27.11 21.25
CA TYR A 655 -20.38 27.55 21.23
C TYR A 655 -21.23 26.89 22.33
N HIS A 656 -22.15 27.68 22.88
CA HIS A 656 -23.02 27.28 23.98
C HIS A 656 -24.09 26.27 23.55
N TYR A 657 -24.50 25.45 24.52
CA TYR A 657 -25.51 24.40 24.38
C TYR A 657 -26.90 24.96 24.01
N HIS A 658 -27.40 24.61 22.83
CA HIS A 658 -28.82 24.65 22.47
C HIS A 658 -29.24 23.31 21.87
N PRO A 659 -30.48 22.84 22.13
CA PRO A 659 -30.89 21.48 21.77
C PRO A 659 -31.16 21.37 20.27
N VAL A 660 -30.50 20.41 19.62
CA VAL A 660 -30.63 20.17 18.17
C VAL A 660 -31.71 19.12 17.91
N THR A 661 -32.74 19.52 17.17
CA THR A 661 -33.67 18.60 16.49
C THR A 661 -32.95 17.91 15.33
N SER A 662 -33.32 16.65 15.03
CA SER A 662 -32.71 15.85 13.96
C SER A 662 -32.56 16.63 12.64
N VAL A 663 -31.36 16.62 12.08
CA VAL A 663 -31.08 17.09 10.71
C VAL A 663 -31.15 15.90 9.76
N ASP A 664 -31.78 16.11 8.60
CA ASP A 664 -31.96 15.08 7.58
C ASP A 664 -30.64 14.80 6.82
N GLY A 665 -30.54 13.61 6.24
CA GLY A 665 -29.30 13.06 5.67
C GLY A 665 -28.92 13.55 4.28
N ASP A 666 -29.28 14.77 3.90
CA ASP A 666 -29.12 15.28 2.54
C ASP A 666 -27.71 15.85 2.27
N PRO A 667 -27.14 15.65 1.06
CA PRO A 667 -25.85 16.19 0.70
C PRO A 667 -25.94 17.69 0.35
N HIS A 668 -25.58 18.54 1.31
CA HIS A 668 -25.34 19.97 1.07
C HIS A 668 -23.88 20.23 0.73
N PHE A 669 -23.63 21.13 -0.23
CA PHE A 669 -22.30 21.69 -0.45
C PHE A 669 -22.36 23.22 -0.39
N ILE A 670 -21.30 23.79 0.15
CA ILE A 670 -21.20 25.22 0.45
C ILE A 670 -20.14 25.81 -0.47
N ILE A 671 -20.46 26.92 -1.13
CA ILE A 671 -19.51 27.70 -1.93
C ILE A 671 -19.25 29.02 -1.20
N ASP A 672 -17.99 29.22 -0.79
CA ASP A 672 -17.50 30.50 -0.30
C ASP A 672 -17.14 31.41 -1.49
N VAL A 673 -17.63 32.65 -1.46
CA VAL A 673 -17.39 33.66 -2.50
C VAL A 673 -16.27 34.59 -2.00
N PRO A 674 -15.05 34.61 -2.60
CA PRO A 674 -13.85 35.21 -1.97
C PRO A 674 -13.88 36.72 -1.65
N GLU A 675 -14.94 37.45 -2.00
CA GLU A 675 -15.11 38.89 -1.75
C GLU A 675 -16.37 39.23 -0.95
N ARG A 676 -17.14 38.23 -0.48
CA ARG A 676 -18.25 38.41 0.46
C ARG A 676 -18.10 37.44 1.61
N ASN A 677 -18.26 37.94 2.83
CA ASN A 677 -18.15 37.15 4.06
C ASN A 677 -19.44 36.37 4.36
N ASP A 678 -20.09 35.87 3.31
CA ASP A 678 -21.34 35.10 3.27
C ASP A 678 -21.12 33.84 2.42
N SER A 679 -21.47 32.67 2.95
CA SER A 679 -21.36 31.39 2.24
C SER A 679 -22.72 31.02 1.62
N LEU A 680 -22.72 30.56 0.36
CA LEU A 680 -23.93 30.08 -0.30
C LEU A 680 -24.08 28.56 -0.11
N CYS A 681 -25.21 28.14 0.46
CA CYS A 681 -25.55 26.74 0.66
C CYS A 681 -26.58 26.27 -0.38
N PHE A 682 -26.38 25.09 -0.96
CA PHE A 682 -27.26 24.50 -1.95
C PHE A 682 -27.73 23.11 -1.51
N ASN A 683 -29.05 22.88 -1.58
CA ASN A 683 -29.65 21.54 -1.48
C ASN A 683 -29.65 20.87 -2.86
N ILE A 684 -29.36 19.57 -2.91
CA ILE A 684 -29.51 18.75 -4.12
C ILE A 684 -30.44 17.56 -3.82
N ASP A 685 -31.65 17.60 -4.38
CA ASP A 685 -32.62 16.50 -4.30
C ASP A 685 -32.44 15.53 -5.49
N GLU A 686 -31.24 14.92 -5.65
CA GLU A 686 -30.94 14.00 -6.76
C GLU A 686 -30.36 12.64 -6.31
N ALA A 687 -30.44 11.64 -7.21
CA ALA A 687 -30.07 10.27 -6.93
C ALA A 687 -28.54 10.04 -6.89
N PRO A 688 -28.05 9.07 -6.10
CA PRO A 688 -26.63 8.72 -6.06
C PRO A 688 -26.07 8.34 -7.43
N GLY A 689 -25.01 9.03 -7.87
CA GLY A 689 -24.34 8.80 -9.15
C GLY A 689 -24.49 9.92 -10.18
N THR A 690 -25.32 10.95 -9.95
CA THR A 690 -25.37 12.14 -10.82
C THR A 690 -24.04 12.92 -10.77
N ILE A 691 -23.44 13.17 -11.93
CA ILE A 691 -22.21 13.97 -12.07
C ILE A 691 -22.58 15.44 -12.34
N PHE A 692 -22.19 16.34 -11.44
CA PHE A 692 -22.36 17.79 -11.60
C PHE A 692 -21.11 18.44 -12.19
N ASN A 693 -21.28 19.20 -13.29
CA ASN A 693 -20.22 20.00 -13.89
C ASN A 693 -20.38 21.48 -13.51
N LEU A 694 -19.49 21.99 -12.65
CA LEU A 694 -19.39 23.41 -12.31
C LEU A 694 -18.75 24.19 -13.47
N VAL A 695 -19.58 24.88 -14.26
CA VAL A 695 -19.12 25.74 -15.35
C VAL A 695 -18.58 27.06 -14.79
N ARG A 696 -17.28 27.31 -14.98
CA ARG A 696 -16.65 28.61 -14.70
C ARG A 696 -16.85 29.55 -15.89
N ASP A 697 -17.44 30.73 -15.65
CA ASP A 697 -17.53 31.80 -16.64
C ASP A 697 -16.18 32.54 -16.75
N PRO A 698 -15.56 32.64 -17.95
CA PRO A 698 -14.29 33.36 -18.13
C PRO A 698 -14.38 34.90 -18.03
N LEU A 699 -15.58 35.50 -18.03
CA LEU A 699 -15.76 36.95 -18.24
C LEU A 699 -16.35 37.69 -17.03
N SER A 700 -15.58 37.79 -15.94
CA SER A 700 -15.89 38.73 -14.84
C SER A 700 -14.66 39.29 -14.12
N ALA A 701 -13.72 39.87 -14.87
CA ALA A 701 -12.54 40.56 -14.35
C ALA A 701 -12.43 42.04 -14.77
N SER A 702 -13.50 42.85 -14.59
CA SER A 702 -13.37 44.32 -14.48
C SER A 702 -14.66 45.07 -14.10
N LEU A 703 -14.52 46.01 -13.15
CA LEU A 703 -15.33 47.21 -12.87
C LEU A 703 -16.64 47.09 -12.04
N PRO A 704 -16.96 48.12 -11.20
CA PRO A 704 -17.98 48.01 -10.17
C PRO A 704 -19.30 48.75 -10.48
N GLY A 705 -20.41 48.20 -9.97
CA GLY A 705 -21.67 48.92 -9.79
C GLY A 705 -22.79 48.56 -10.77
N ALA A 706 -24.01 48.46 -10.21
CA ALA A 706 -25.28 48.06 -10.85
C ALA A 706 -25.45 46.56 -11.18
N MET A 707 -26.48 45.95 -10.58
CA MET A 707 -26.92 44.58 -10.88
C MET A 707 -27.57 44.49 -12.26
N SER A 708 -27.41 43.36 -12.94
CA SER A 708 -28.32 42.92 -14.00
C SER A 708 -28.72 41.46 -13.79
N LEU A 709 -30.03 41.20 -13.67
CA LEU A 709 -30.60 39.86 -13.67
C LEU A 709 -30.43 39.25 -15.08
N SER A 710 -29.59 38.22 -15.23
CA SER A 710 -29.49 37.50 -16.52
C SER A 710 -29.21 36.01 -16.40
N VAL A 711 -28.51 35.54 -15.35
CA VAL A 711 -28.18 34.10 -15.20
C VAL A 711 -29.31 33.29 -14.57
N VAL A 712 -29.98 33.82 -13.52
CA VAL A 712 -31.07 33.14 -12.80
C VAL A 712 -32.27 32.85 -13.72
N THR A 713 -32.57 33.75 -14.65
CA THR A 713 -33.69 33.59 -15.61
C THR A 713 -33.44 32.46 -16.62
N LEU A 714 -32.18 32.18 -16.97
CA LEU A 714 -31.83 31.11 -17.90
C LEU A 714 -31.95 29.72 -17.24
N MET A 715 -31.47 29.58 -15.99
CA MET A 715 -31.57 28.33 -15.23
C MET A 715 -33.03 27.94 -14.92
N ILE A 716 -33.90 28.91 -14.61
CA ILE A 716 -35.33 28.64 -14.38
C ILE A 716 -36.01 28.14 -15.66
N LEU A 717 -35.71 28.71 -16.83
CA LEU A 717 -36.26 28.19 -18.11
C LEU A 717 -35.79 26.76 -18.41
N GLN A 718 -34.52 26.46 -18.17
CA GLN A 718 -33.93 25.16 -18.47
C GLN A 718 -34.46 24.05 -17.54
N SER A 719 -34.68 24.37 -16.25
CA SER A 719 -35.31 23.47 -15.29
C SER A 719 -36.80 23.21 -15.59
N LEU A 720 -37.57 24.23 -16.01
CA LEU A 720 -38.96 24.04 -16.46
C LEU A 720 -39.07 23.17 -17.73
N LEU A 721 -38.10 23.26 -18.64
CA LEU A 721 -38.05 22.41 -19.84
C LEU A 721 -37.73 20.95 -19.50
N MET A 722 -36.85 20.68 -18.53
CA MET A 722 -36.55 19.31 -18.07
C MET A 722 -37.69 18.69 -17.26
N THR A 723 -38.41 19.45 -16.42
CA THR A 723 -39.58 18.91 -15.70
C THR A 723 -40.73 18.53 -16.63
N GLN A 724 -40.97 19.28 -17.73
CA GLN A 724 -41.93 18.82 -18.75
C GLN A 724 -41.44 17.56 -19.51
N ALA A 725 -40.14 17.43 -19.78
CA ALA A 725 -39.61 16.25 -20.47
C ALA A 725 -39.76 14.97 -19.62
N ASN A 726 -39.58 15.05 -18.30
CA ASN A 726 -39.74 13.90 -17.40
C ASN A 726 -41.21 13.53 -17.16
N LEU A 727 -42.15 14.48 -17.18
CA LEU A 727 -43.58 14.17 -17.09
C LEU A 727 -44.10 13.34 -18.28
N TRP A 728 -43.45 13.45 -19.45
CA TRP A 728 -43.72 12.65 -20.66
C TRP A 728 -43.01 11.30 -20.70
N ARG A 729 -42.24 10.92 -19.66
CA ARG A 729 -41.64 9.59 -19.50
C ARG A 729 -42.34 8.71 -18.46
N SER A 730 -43.35 9.24 -17.76
CA SER A 730 -44.11 8.53 -16.70
C SER A 730 -45.61 8.39 -17.01
N ILE A 731 -46.00 8.58 -18.28
CA ILE A 731 -47.31 8.25 -18.88
C ILE A 731 -47.04 7.40 -20.13
#